data_AF-R4ST87-F1
#
_entry.id   AF-R4ST87-F1
#
_cell.length_a   1.000
_cell.length_b   1.000
_cell.length_c   1.000
_cell.angle_alpha   90.00
_cell.angle_beta   90.00
_cell.angle_gamma   90.00
#
_symmetry.space_group_name_H-M   'P 1'
#
loop_
_entity.id
_entity.type
_entity.pdbx_description
1 polymer ?
#
loop_
_entity_poly.entity_id
_entity_poly.type
_entity_poly.pdbx_seq_one_letter_code
_entity_poly.pdbx_strand_id
1 'polypeptide(L)'
;MNERATFGAELRRRRKAAGLSLTELAARTHYSKGYLSKVETGLSAPNPALAALCETELGAEGELKPLLPGEPVRRRTRPDVRPSGLPPATASFTGRTAELRAIRAALEADGGVCVVSGMGGVGKTELAVRCAHRLESGFADGCLFVDLRDEAGEPAAVHDRLLRVLGVPADRIPAEPADRAALYRSRLRGRSLLLVLDNAVSAAQVRPLLPAEPKCRVLITSRSRLSALDDATHVSLDMLPLDAAVDLFTTVTGVPAGPAVTRVVRRCARLPLAIRIAAARLRAHAAWDVAELDRRLADESARLGELDDGERSLAAAFRLSVQQLSAAESRLFGLLTVHPGTDIDVHTASALSALPFREADRLLDRLHEAHLLTQPDSDRYGFHDLLRAFATEFVLTDAEDGMKAFSRLADFAVRTAARADQELTPHRYVPEIVFDPGVPEPARLDDGEMAMSWFRAEWPGLVALCRRAGERGEHERCWQLAFFLRDFFFVAKLWDPWLETHRWARSSAEALGDTWALATTTANLGVAHVDRGDLDEASACYGEALALFRRIGDGHGETTTLAHNGWAEHYRGHHDDALRNLRQAHASYVRDGNRRNAAITERGIALVLTALGRSEEAAAIATRTLAVFDELGLDLDAAMALNCLGWAWYHAGRQDLAASAYRAAADRAEACGSRYETARAYTGLGNVAAAEGSAELAAGLWDRADENHPGLDQVMVGEARVRRA
;
A
#
# COMPACT_ATOMS: atom_id res chain seq x y z
N MET A 1 -8.14 3.65 -86.51
CA MET A 1 -7.03 2.71 -86.79
C MET A 1 -5.73 3.53 -86.75
N ASN A 2 -4.80 3.35 -85.82
CA ASN A 2 -4.52 2.22 -84.96
C ASN A 2 -3.80 2.75 -83.70
N GLU A 3 -4.55 3.17 -82.68
CA GLU A 3 -3.98 3.57 -81.40
C GLU A 3 -3.59 2.33 -80.61
N ARG A 4 -2.30 2.28 -80.27
CA ARG A 4 -1.55 1.28 -79.46
C ARG A 4 -0.98 0.09 -80.24
N ALA A 5 0.12 0.33 -80.95
CA ALA A 5 1.15 -0.69 -81.07
C ALA A 5 1.74 -0.94 -79.67
N THR A 6 1.72 -2.19 -79.20
CA THR A 6 2.39 -2.58 -77.96
C THR A 6 3.91 -2.51 -78.15
N PHE A 7 4.67 -2.30 -77.08
CA PHE A 7 6.14 -2.28 -77.10
C PHE A 7 6.75 -3.42 -77.95
N GLY A 8 6.22 -4.65 -77.78
CA GLY A 8 6.68 -5.83 -78.52
C GLY A 8 6.49 -5.72 -80.04
N ALA A 9 5.36 -5.19 -80.49
CA ALA A 9 5.08 -5.01 -81.91
C ALA A 9 6.00 -3.95 -82.54
N GLU A 10 6.25 -2.86 -81.81
CA GLU A 10 7.16 -1.79 -82.27
C GLU A 10 8.62 -2.25 -82.29
N LEU A 11 9.07 -2.95 -81.26
CA LEU A 11 10.41 -3.54 -81.20
C LEU A 11 10.64 -4.48 -82.40
N ARG A 12 9.66 -5.34 -82.70
CA ARG A 12 9.71 -6.25 -83.86
C ARG A 12 9.76 -5.51 -85.19
N ARG A 13 9.00 -4.43 -85.33
CA ARG A 13 8.97 -3.59 -86.54
C ARG A 13 10.34 -2.97 -86.78
N ARG A 14 10.94 -2.35 -85.76
CA ARG A 14 12.23 -1.67 -85.87
C ARG A 14 13.40 -2.61 -86.08
N ARG A 15 13.43 -3.72 -85.35
CA ARG A 15 14.45 -4.76 -85.57
C ARG A 15 14.44 -5.23 -87.02
N LYS A 16 13.26 -5.46 -87.61
CA LYS A 16 13.12 -5.82 -89.03
C LYS A 16 13.56 -4.69 -89.97
N ALA A 17 13.21 -3.45 -89.68
CA ALA A 17 13.62 -2.28 -90.48
C ALA A 17 15.15 -2.07 -90.46
N ALA A 18 15.80 -2.39 -89.34
CA ALA A 18 17.26 -2.37 -89.19
C ALA A 18 17.96 -3.60 -89.79
N GLY A 19 17.23 -4.55 -90.39
CA GLY A 19 17.78 -5.76 -90.98
C GLY A 19 18.33 -6.79 -89.99
N LEU A 20 18.05 -6.62 -88.69
CA LEU A 20 18.61 -7.46 -87.63
C LEU A 20 17.76 -8.72 -87.38
N SER A 21 18.40 -9.86 -87.23
CA SER A 21 17.80 -11.05 -86.65
C SER A 21 17.61 -10.89 -85.13
N LEU A 22 16.72 -11.69 -84.54
CA LEU A 22 16.56 -11.74 -83.07
C LEU A 22 17.85 -12.18 -82.37
N THR A 23 18.67 -13.00 -83.03
CA THR A 23 19.97 -13.46 -82.50
C THR A 23 20.97 -12.31 -82.43
N GLU A 24 21.01 -11.44 -83.45
CA GLU A 24 21.91 -10.28 -83.48
C GLU A 24 21.48 -9.21 -82.48
N LEU A 25 20.17 -8.95 -82.34
CA LEU A 25 19.67 -8.02 -81.32
C LEU A 25 19.95 -8.55 -79.91
N ALA A 26 19.83 -9.86 -79.68
CA ALA A 26 20.19 -10.50 -78.42
C ALA A 26 21.66 -10.29 -78.05
N ALA A 27 22.57 -10.44 -79.02
CA ALA A 27 23.99 -10.22 -78.82
C ALA A 27 24.31 -8.76 -78.45
N ARG A 28 23.64 -7.79 -79.09
CA ARG A 28 23.86 -6.35 -78.88
C ARG A 28 23.25 -5.79 -77.60
N THR A 29 22.12 -6.35 -77.18
CA THR A 29 21.42 -5.90 -75.96
C THR A 29 21.78 -6.71 -74.71
N HIS A 30 22.58 -7.77 -74.87
CA HIS A 30 22.93 -8.75 -73.81
C HIS A 30 21.72 -9.46 -73.17
N TYR A 31 20.56 -9.45 -73.84
CA TYR A 31 19.39 -10.22 -73.45
C TYR A 31 19.29 -11.52 -74.24
N SER A 32 18.70 -12.56 -73.63
CA SER A 32 18.53 -13.83 -74.33
C SER A 32 17.54 -13.69 -75.51
N LYS A 33 17.83 -14.38 -76.61
CA LYS A 33 16.93 -14.49 -77.78
C LYS A 33 15.52 -14.94 -77.36
N GLY A 34 15.43 -15.86 -76.41
CA GLY A 34 14.16 -16.36 -75.88
C GLY A 34 13.35 -15.27 -75.16
N TYR A 35 14.02 -14.41 -74.38
CA TYR A 35 13.40 -13.27 -73.73
C TYR A 35 12.92 -12.22 -74.74
N LEU A 36 13.77 -11.83 -75.70
CA LEU A 36 13.39 -10.88 -76.75
C LEU A 36 12.22 -11.38 -77.60
N SER A 37 12.20 -12.67 -77.94
CA SER A 37 11.08 -13.29 -78.65
C SER A 37 9.77 -13.20 -77.86
N LYS A 38 9.81 -13.47 -76.55
CA LYS A 38 8.63 -13.32 -75.67
C LYS A 38 8.18 -11.87 -75.57
N VAL A 39 9.10 -10.91 -75.54
CA VAL A 39 8.78 -9.48 -75.55
C VAL A 39 8.13 -9.07 -76.88
N GLU A 40 8.68 -9.46 -78.03
CA GLU A 40 8.10 -9.17 -79.36
C GLU A 40 6.70 -9.78 -79.58
N THR A 41 6.44 -10.92 -78.95
CA THR A 41 5.16 -11.64 -79.03
C THR A 41 4.17 -11.24 -77.94
N GLY A 42 4.55 -10.33 -77.03
CA GLY A 42 3.71 -9.88 -75.92
C GLY A 42 3.56 -10.89 -74.77
N LEU A 43 4.31 -11.99 -74.79
CA LEU A 43 4.33 -13.03 -73.74
C LEU A 43 5.16 -12.65 -72.51
N SER A 44 5.94 -11.57 -72.55
CA SER A 44 6.70 -11.07 -71.40
C SER A 44 6.76 -9.55 -71.43
N ALA A 45 6.65 -8.93 -70.25
CA ALA A 45 6.73 -7.49 -70.12
C ALA A 45 8.19 -7.02 -70.34
N PRO A 46 8.40 -5.97 -71.16
CA PRO A 46 9.70 -5.34 -71.30
C PRO A 46 10.05 -4.55 -70.02
N ASN A 47 11.32 -4.50 -69.66
CA ASN A 47 11.80 -3.64 -68.58
C ASN A 47 12.40 -2.34 -69.17
N PRO A 48 12.54 -1.26 -68.37
CA PRO A 48 13.09 0.02 -68.85
C PRO A 48 14.53 -0.05 -69.38
N ALA A 49 15.35 -0.96 -68.83
CA ALA A 49 16.74 -1.14 -69.25
C ALA A 49 16.82 -1.76 -70.67
N LEU A 50 15.96 -2.74 -70.97
CA LEU A 50 15.81 -3.32 -72.30
C LEU A 50 15.35 -2.24 -73.29
N ALA A 51 14.34 -1.44 -72.93
CA ALA A 51 13.88 -0.35 -73.80
C ALA A 51 15.01 0.62 -74.15
N ALA A 52 15.77 1.09 -73.16
CA ALA A 52 16.90 1.98 -73.39
C ALA A 52 17.96 1.38 -74.32
N LEU A 53 18.34 0.11 -74.10
CA LEU A 53 19.32 -0.58 -74.96
C LEU A 53 18.79 -0.80 -76.37
N CYS A 54 17.51 -1.15 -76.53
CA CYS A 54 16.91 -1.27 -77.85
C CYS A 54 16.79 0.08 -78.58
N GLU A 55 16.57 1.19 -77.86
CA GLU A 55 16.61 2.52 -78.46
C GLU A 55 18.00 2.87 -78.98
N THR A 56 19.05 2.63 -78.19
CA THR A 56 20.44 2.86 -78.60
C THR A 56 20.82 2.00 -79.81
N GLU A 57 20.53 0.69 -79.76
CA GLU A 57 20.97 -0.25 -80.80
C GLU A 57 20.18 -0.17 -82.10
N LEU A 58 18.94 0.34 -82.05
CA LEU A 58 18.06 0.47 -83.21
C LEU A 58 17.93 1.92 -83.70
N GLY A 59 18.66 2.87 -83.11
CA GLY A 59 18.61 4.29 -83.47
C GLY A 59 17.21 4.89 -83.28
N ALA A 60 16.54 4.53 -82.19
CA ALA A 60 15.13 4.81 -81.91
C ALA A 60 14.93 5.58 -80.59
N GLU A 61 15.83 6.52 -80.28
CA GLU A 61 15.82 7.28 -79.03
C GLU A 61 14.46 7.97 -78.79
N GLY A 62 13.87 7.68 -77.64
CA GLY A 62 12.60 8.27 -77.23
C GLY A 62 11.35 7.63 -77.86
N GLU A 63 11.49 6.56 -78.63
CA GLU A 63 10.34 5.94 -79.33
C GLU A 63 9.89 4.60 -78.72
N LEU A 64 10.76 3.88 -78.00
CA LEU A 64 10.39 2.60 -77.35
C LEU A 64 10.05 2.79 -75.87
N LYS A 65 10.71 3.72 -75.18
CA LYS A 65 10.42 4.04 -73.76
C LYS A 65 8.97 4.50 -73.52
N PRO A 66 8.34 5.34 -74.37
CA PRO A 66 6.93 5.73 -74.18
C PRO A 66 5.94 4.57 -74.33
N LEU A 67 6.37 3.47 -74.96
CA LEU A 67 5.55 2.27 -75.19
C LEU A 67 5.69 1.23 -74.07
N LEU A 68 6.58 1.46 -73.11
CA LEU A 68 6.62 0.64 -71.91
C LEU A 68 5.24 0.68 -71.24
N PRO A 69 4.69 -0.47 -70.81
CA PRO A 69 3.53 -0.45 -69.94
C PRO A 69 3.91 0.42 -68.74
N GLY A 70 3.18 1.51 -68.54
CA GLY A 70 3.47 2.43 -67.44
C GLY A 70 3.64 1.62 -66.17
N GLU A 71 4.72 1.89 -65.40
CA GLU A 71 4.80 1.38 -64.04
C GLU A 71 3.43 1.63 -63.41
N PRO A 72 2.77 0.62 -62.81
CA PRO A 72 1.60 0.91 -62.03
C PRO A 72 2.10 1.87 -60.97
N VAL A 73 1.77 3.16 -61.15
CA VAL A 73 1.80 4.13 -60.08
C VAL A 73 1.06 3.40 -58.99
N ARG A 74 1.77 2.99 -57.95
CA ARG A 74 1.14 2.56 -56.70
C ARG A 74 0.45 3.81 -56.18
N ARG A 75 -0.68 4.17 -56.78
CA ARG A 75 -1.77 4.75 -56.03
C ARG A 75 -1.90 3.78 -54.88
N ARG A 76 -1.48 4.24 -53.70
CA ARG A 76 -2.08 3.76 -52.46
C ARG A 76 -3.57 3.95 -52.69
N THR A 77 -4.24 2.93 -53.23
CA THR A 77 -5.63 2.71 -52.96
C THR A 77 -5.64 2.63 -51.45
N ARG A 78 -6.01 3.75 -50.81
CA ARG A 78 -6.46 3.69 -49.43
C ARG A 78 -7.43 2.51 -49.41
N PRO A 79 -7.29 1.52 -48.52
CA PRO A 79 -8.32 0.51 -48.40
C PRO A 79 -9.66 1.25 -48.27
N ASP A 80 -10.63 0.90 -49.11
CA ASP A 80 -11.95 1.55 -49.15
C ASP A 80 -12.69 1.43 -47.81
N VAL A 81 -12.20 0.53 -46.94
CA VAL A 81 -12.67 0.31 -45.57
C VAL A 81 -11.56 0.75 -44.61
N ARG A 82 -11.83 1.80 -43.83
CA ARG A 82 -11.04 2.08 -42.62
C ARG A 82 -11.38 0.98 -41.60
N PRO A 83 -10.43 0.12 -41.22
CA PRO A 83 -10.71 -0.85 -40.18
C PRO A 83 -11.04 -0.10 -38.88
N SER A 84 -12.23 -0.36 -38.35
CA SER A 84 -12.66 0.04 -37.02
C SER A 84 -13.19 -1.21 -36.34
N GLY A 85 -12.41 -1.72 -35.38
CA GLY A 85 -12.74 -2.92 -34.60
C GLY A 85 -13.02 -2.61 -33.14
N LEU A 86 -13.34 -1.34 -32.82
CA LEU A 86 -13.50 -0.90 -31.43
C LEU A 86 -14.75 -1.53 -30.79
N PRO A 87 -14.61 -2.15 -29.59
CA PRO A 87 -15.76 -2.55 -28.79
C PRO A 87 -16.72 -1.38 -28.52
N PRO A 88 -18.02 -1.63 -28.27
CA PRO A 88 -18.95 -0.58 -27.92
C PRO A 88 -18.55 0.08 -26.58
N ALA A 89 -18.61 1.41 -26.53
CA ALA A 89 -18.42 2.13 -25.27
C ALA A 89 -19.64 1.97 -24.36
N THR A 90 -19.43 1.85 -23.05
CA THR A 90 -20.54 1.82 -22.09
C THR A 90 -21.24 3.18 -22.00
N ALA A 91 -22.54 3.14 -21.71
CA ALA A 91 -23.36 4.35 -21.62
C ALA A 91 -22.96 5.22 -20.40
N SER A 92 -22.75 4.60 -19.23
CA SER A 92 -22.38 5.28 -17.99
C SER A 92 -20.87 5.28 -17.81
N PHE A 93 -20.21 6.44 -17.87
CA PHE A 93 -18.77 6.60 -17.65
C PHE A 93 -18.50 7.91 -16.91
N THR A 94 -17.80 7.86 -15.78
CA THR A 94 -17.60 9.02 -14.89
C THR A 94 -16.23 8.99 -14.21
N GLY A 95 -15.81 10.13 -13.65
CA GLY A 95 -14.65 10.24 -12.76
C GLY A 95 -13.26 10.11 -13.39
N ARG A 96 -13.14 10.10 -14.74
CA ARG A 96 -11.86 9.83 -15.44
C ARG A 96 -11.38 10.94 -16.37
N THR A 97 -11.79 12.18 -16.10
CA THR A 97 -11.49 13.32 -16.98
C THR A 97 -10.00 13.68 -16.97
N ALA A 98 -9.31 13.50 -15.85
CA ALA A 98 -7.87 13.78 -15.74
C ALA A 98 -7.06 12.75 -16.52
N GLU A 99 -7.40 11.47 -16.37
CA GLU A 99 -6.71 10.36 -17.02
C GLU A 99 -6.95 10.35 -18.53
N LEU A 100 -8.16 10.70 -18.99
CA LEU A 100 -8.42 10.91 -20.42
C LEU A 100 -7.56 12.04 -21.02
N ARG A 101 -7.32 13.12 -20.27
CA ARG A 101 -6.42 14.21 -20.70
C ARG A 101 -4.98 13.75 -20.73
N ALA A 102 -4.53 13.01 -19.71
CA ALA A 102 -3.18 12.48 -19.62
C ALA A 102 -2.88 11.51 -20.78
N ILE A 103 -3.79 10.57 -21.08
CA ILE A 103 -3.66 9.63 -22.20
C ILE A 103 -3.60 10.39 -23.52
N ARG A 104 -4.47 11.40 -23.72
CA ARG A 104 -4.42 12.22 -24.93
C ARG A 104 -3.08 12.92 -25.09
N ALA A 105 -2.57 13.56 -24.05
CA ALA A 105 -1.26 14.22 -24.08
C ALA A 105 -0.13 13.22 -24.37
N ALA A 106 -0.17 12.04 -23.76
CA ALA A 106 0.78 10.95 -24.01
C ALA A 106 0.79 10.48 -25.47
N LEU A 107 -0.39 10.36 -26.09
CA LEU A 107 -0.51 9.98 -27.51
C LEU A 107 -0.17 11.13 -28.46
N GLU A 108 -0.18 12.38 -28.00
CA GLU A 108 0.24 13.54 -28.80
C GLU A 108 1.77 13.75 -28.75
N ALA A 109 2.44 13.28 -27.69
CA ALA A 109 3.89 13.35 -27.49
C ALA A 109 4.70 12.54 -28.53
N ASP A 110 6.01 12.82 -28.58
CA ASP A 110 6.97 12.04 -29.36
C ASP A 110 7.03 10.59 -28.86
N GLY A 111 7.10 9.62 -29.79
CA GLY A 111 6.99 8.18 -29.48
C GLY A 111 5.56 7.66 -29.52
N GLY A 112 4.58 8.41 -29.00
CA GLY A 112 3.16 8.12 -29.20
C GLY A 112 2.66 6.78 -28.63
N VAL A 113 3.35 6.24 -27.62
CA VAL A 113 2.99 5.00 -26.90
C VAL A 113 2.56 5.37 -25.48
N CYS A 114 1.35 4.97 -25.09
CA CYS A 114 0.80 5.18 -23.76
C CYS A 114 0.43 3.84 -23.13
N VAL A 115 0.89 3.58 -21.90
CA VAL A 115 0.49 2.43 -21.10
C VAL A 115 -0.48 2.87 -20.01
N VAL A 116 -1.64 2.23 -19.96
CA VAL A 116 -2.65 2.39 -18.92
C VAL A 116 -2.61 1.15 -18.02
N SER A 117 -2.08 1.31 -16.81
CA SER A 117 -1.93 0.24 -15.84
C SER A 117 -2.83 0.42 -14.62
N GLY A 118 -3.02 -0.63 -13.82
CA GLY A 118 -3.86 -0.58 -12.63
C GLY A 118 -4.45 -1.94 -12.26
N MET A 119 -5.09 -2.01 -11.09
CA MET A 119 -5.71 -3.22 -10.55
C MET A 119 -6.83 -3.80 -11.44
N GLY A 120 -7.12 -5.09 -11.30
CA GLY A 120 -8.33 -5.71 -11.88
C GLY A 120 -9.61 -4.96 -11.51
N GLY A 121 -10.51 -4.74 -12.48
CA GLY A 121 -11.80 -4.09 -12.23
C GLY A 121 -11.79 -2.56 -12.13
N VAL A 122 -10.62 -1.90 -12.20
CA VAL A 122 -10.49 -0.42 -12.10
C VAL A 122 -11.00 0.36 -13.34
N GLY A 123 -11.26 -0.34 -14.45
CA GLY A 123 -11.84 0.25 -15.67
C GLY A 123 -10.87 0.59 -16.81
N LYS A 124 -9.67 -0.02 -16.86
CA LYS A 124 -8.65 0.25 -17.89
C LYS A 124 -9.15 0.09 -19.32
N THR A 125 -9.76 -1.07 -19.64
CA THR A 125 -10.29 -1.36 -20.97
C THR A 125 -11.36 -0.35 -21.38
N GLU A 126 -12.28 -0.02 -20.47
CA GLU A 126 -13.32 0.97 -20.73
C GLU A 126 -12.73 2.37 -21.00
N LEU A 127 -11.72 2.78 -20.22
CA LEU A 127 -11.01 4.04 -20.44
C LEU A 127 -10.32 4.05 -21.80
N ALA A 128 -9.66 2.96 -22.17
CA ALA A 128 -8.96 2.85 -23.45
C ALA A 128 -9.91 2.88 -24.65
N VAL A 129 -11.00 2.11 -24.58
CA VAL A 129 -12.06 2.12 -25.61
C VAL A 129 -12.69 3.50 -25.74
N ARG A 130 -13.01 4.17 -24.62
CA ARG A 130 -13.57 5.53 -24.61
C ARG A 130 -12.59 6.55 -25.21
N CYS A 131 -11.30 6.42 -24.91
CA CYS A 131 -10.27 7.26 -25.49
C CYS A 131 -10.16 7.04 -27.01
N ALA A 132 -10.14 5.78 -27.44
CA ALA A 132 -10.04 5.43 -28.85
C ALA A 132 -11.23 5.94 -29.67
N HIS A 133 -12.47 5.77 -29.19
CA HIS A 133 -13.67 6.35 -29.83
C HIS A 133 -13.59 7.88 -30.00
N ARG A 134 -12.96 8.59 -29.03
CA ARG A 134 -12.79 10.06 -29.12
C ARG A 134 -11.69 10.47 -30.10
N LEU A 135 -10.67 9.64 -30.29
CA LEU A 135 -9.49 9.97 -31.09
C LEU A 135 -9.53 9.41 -32.51
N GLU A 136 -10.35 8.39 -32.79
CA GLU A 136 -10.39 7.68 -34.08
C GLU A 136 -10.53 8.62 -35.29
N SER A 137 -11.32 9.67 -35.18
CA SER A 137 -11.51 10.67 -36.26
C SER A 137 -10.23 11.38 -36.71
N GLY A 138 -9.22 11.44 -35.83
CA GLY A 138 -7.90 12.02 -36.11
C GLY A 138 -6.95 11.10 -36.89
N PHE A 139 -7.27 9.79 -37.02
CA PHE A 139 -6.40 8.81 -37.65
C PHE A 139 -6.91 8.44 -39.05
N ALA A 140 -6.18 8.88 -40.08
CA ALA A 140 -6.64 8.82 -41.47
C ALA A 140 -6.86 7.39 -41.99
N ASP A 141 -6.14 6.41 -41.44
CA ASP A 141 -6.18 5.01 -41.86
C ASP A 141 -6.96 4.11 -40.89
N GLY A 142 -7.54 4.65 -39.80
CA GLY A 142 -8.45 3.94 -38.89
C GLY A 142 -7.88 3.59 -37.52
N CYS A 143 -8.59 2.71 -36.80
CA CYS A 143 -8.28 2.28 -35.43
C CYS A 143 -8.38 0.75 -35.28
N LEU A 144 -7.34 0.13 -34.73
CA LEU A 144 -7.24 -1.31 -34.54
C LEU A 144 -7.29 -1.64 -33.05
N PHE A 145 -8.20 -2.54 -32.66
CA PHE A 145 -8.29 -3.06 -31.30
C PHE A 145 -7.89 -4.54 -31.28
N VAL A 146 -7.02 -4.91 -30.34
CA VAL A 146 -6.56 -6.28 -30.13
C VAL A 146 -6.63 -6.60 -28.63
N ASP A 147 -7.43 -7.60 -28.24
CA ASP A 147 -7.32 -8.21 -26.91
C ASP A 147 -6.20 -9.26 -26.96
N LEU A 148 -5.12 -9.01 -26.24
CA LEU A 148 -3.94 -9.87 -26.21
C LEU A 148 -4.14 -11.17 -25.42
N ARG A 149 -5.28 -11.35 -24.73
CA ARG A 149 -5.62 -12.61 -24.07
C ARG A 149 -6.16 -13.66 -25.03
N ASP A 150 -6.99 -13.25 -25.99
CA ASP A 150 -7.62 -14.17 -26.94
C ASP A 150 -6.63 -14.68 -28.02
N GLU A 151 -5.49 -13.99 -28.17
CA GLU A 151 -4.48 -14.22 -29.21
C GLU A 151 -3.29 -15.06 -28.71
N ALA A 152 -3.53 -16.19 -28.05
CA ALA A 152 -2.51 -17.16 -27.59
C ALA A 152 -1.24 -16.58 -26.88
N GLY A 153 -1.27 -15.30 -26.47
CA GLY A 153 -0.14 -14.55 -25.93
C GLY A 153 1.01 -14.23 -26.91
N GLU A 154 1.13 -14.89 -28.05
CA GLU A 154 2.32 -14.79 -28.91
C GLU A 154 2.27 -13.63 -29.92
N PRO A 155 3.30 -12.76 -29.96
CA PRO A 155 3.35 -11.63 -30.90
C PRO A 155 3.17 -12.03 -32.37
N ALA A 156 3.62 -13.22 -32.76
CA ALA A 156 3.55 -13.72 -34.13
C ALA A 156 2.10 -14.02 -34.59
N ALA A 157 1.23 -14.45 -33.68
CA ALA A 157 -0.19 -14.65 -33.96
C ALA A 157 -0.89 -13.30 -34.15
N VAL A 158 -0.58 -12.34 -33.27
CA VAL A 158 -1.09 -10.97 -33.36
C VAL A 158 -0.66 -10.29 -34.66
N HIS A 159 0.60 -10.48 -35.09
CA HIS A 159 1.06 -9.96 -36.40
C HIS A 159 0.27 -10.54 -37.56
N ASP A 160 -0.02 -11.85 -37.58
CA ASP A 160 -0.84 -12.48 -38.63
C ASP A 160 -2.23 -11.84 -38.69
N ARG A 161 -2.92 -11.71 -37.55
CA ARG A 161 -4.23 -11.04 -37.47
C ARG A 161 -4.18 -9.60 -37.95
N LEU A 162 -3.21 -8.81 -37.46
CA LEU A 162 -3.03 -7.42 -37.85
C LEU A 162 -2.76 -7.29 -39.35
N LEU A 163 -1.93 -8.16 -39.93
CA LEU A 163 -1.65 -8.18 -41.37
C LEU A 163 -2.90 -8.48 -42.20
N ARG A 164 -3.75 -9.43 -41.77
CA ARG A 164 -5.04 -9.70 -42.42
C ARG A 164 -5.96 -8.48 -42.39
N VAL A 165 -6.08 -7.83 -41.22
CA VAL A 165 -6.90 -6.61 -41.07
C VAL A 165 -6.35 -5.45 -41.91
N LEU A 166 -5.03 -5.36 -42.09
CA LEU A 166 -4.38 -4.38 -42.96
C LEU A 166 -4.51 -4.71 -44.46
N GLY A 167 -5.22 -5.79 -44.81
CA GLY A 167 -5.55 -6.21 -46.18
C GLY A 167 -4.47 -7.07 -46.85
N VAL A 168 -3.63 -7.77 -46.08
CA VAL A 168 -2.68 -8.74 -46.63
C VAL A 168 -3.37 -10.08 -46.82
N PRO A 169 -3.45 -10.61 -48.06
CA PRO A 169 -3.99 -11.94 -48.33
C PRO A 169 -3.24 -13.02 -47.53
N ALA A 170 -3.96 -14.03 -47.02
CA ALA A 170 -3.40 -15.05 -46.13
C ALA A 170 -2.23 -15.83 -46.77
N ASP A 171 -2.28 -16.08 -48.09
CA ASP A 171 -1.22 -16.73 -48.88
C ASP A 171 0.07 -15.89 -49.00
N ARG A 172 -0.01 -14.60 -48.68
CA ARG A 172 1.12 -13.66 -48.72
C ARG A 172 1.68 -13.32 -47.33
N ILE A 173 1.12 -13.90 -46.28
CA ILE A 173 1.65 -13.75 -44.92
C ILE A 173 2.78 -14.79 -44.74
N PRO A 174 4.02 -14.36 -44.45
CA PRO A 174 5.14 -15.28 -44.28
C PRO A 174 4.90 -16.30 -43.16
N ALA A 175 5.43 -17.52 -43.31
CA ALA A 175 5.38 -18.52 -42.26
C ALA A 175 6.26 -18.12 -41.06
N GLU A 176 7.44 -17.53 -41.32
CA GLU A 176 8.41 -17.15 -40.29
C GLU A 176 7.97 -15.91 -39.48
N PRO A 177 7.95 -15.97 -38.13
CA PRO A 177 7.55 -14.85 -37.27
C PRO A 177 8.30 -13.54 -37.52
N ALA A 178 9.62 -13.63 -37.73
CA ALA A 178 10.46 -12.45 -37.99
C ALA A 178 10.06 -11.72 -39.28
N ASP A 179 9.73 -12.49 -40.32
CA ASP A 179 9.28 -11.96 -41.61
C ASP A 179 7.87 -11.36 -41.52
N ARG A 180 6.98 -11.93 -40.71
CA ARG A 180 5.67 -11.31 -40.40
C ARG A 180 5.85 -9.96 -39.72
N ALA A 181 6.72 -9.87 -38.71
CA ALA A 181 7.01 -8.62 -38.03
C ALA A 181 7.60 -7.56 -38.98
N ALA A 182 8.52 -7.97 -39.89
CA ALA A 182 9.08 -7.09 -40.90
C ALA A 182 8.03 -6.60 -41.91
N LEU A 183 7.15 -7.50 -42.38
CA LEU A 183 6.05 -7.17 -43.27
C LEU A 183 5.05 -6.23 -42.59
N TYR A 184 4.73 -6.47 -41.32
CA TYR A 184 3.87 -5.62 -40.51
C TYR A 184 4.42 -4.18 -40.43
N ARG A 185 5.69 -4.02 -40.04
CA ARG A 185 6.36 -2.70 -40.03
C ARG A 185 6.31 -2.03 -41.41
N SER A 186 6.55 -2.79 -42.49
CA SER A 186 6.48 -2.29 -43.86
C SER A 186 5.07 -1.80 -44.25
N ARG A 187 4.03 -2.50 -43.79
CA ARG A 187 2.62 -2.14 -44.06
C ARG A 187 2.15 -0.89 -43.32
N LEU A 188 2.73 -0.62 -42.15
CA LEU A 188 2.43 0.55 -41.34
C LEU A 188 3.13 1.83 -41.83
N ARG A 189 4.25 1.72 -42.57
CA ARG A 189 4.98 2.89 -43.10
C ARG A 189 4.03 3.84 -43.80
N GLY A 190 4.11 5.12 -43.47
CA GLY A 190 3.30 6.22 -43.99
C GLY A 190 1.79 6.10 -43.75
N ARG A 191 1.33 5.26 -42.82
CA ARG A 191 -0.07 5.21 -42.37
C ARG A 191 -0.25 6.01 -41.08
N SER A 192 -1.48 6.46 -40.84
CA SER A 192 -1.90 7.11 -39.60
C SER A 192 -2.96 6.25 -38.93
N LEU A 193 -2.55 5.46 -37.93
CA LEU A 193 -3.37 4.48 -37.23
C LEU A 193 -3.31 4.66 -35.71
N LEU A 194 -4.43 4.40 -35.03
CA LEU A 194 -4.44 4.15 -33.59
C LEU A 194 -4.49 2.64 -33.34
N LEU A 195 -3.57 2.13 -32.53
CA LEU A 195 -3.56 0.74 -32.09
C LEU A 195 -3.90 0.68 -30.61
N VAL A 196 -4.93 -0.08 -30.26
CA VAL A 196 -5.31 -0.38 -28.87
C VAL A 196 -4.95 -1.83 -28.58
N LEU A 197 -3.97 -2.03 -27.69
CA LEU A 197 -3.49 -3.33 -27.24
C LEU A 197 -4.01 -3.59 -25.83
N ASP A 198 -5.15 -4.26 -25.72
CA ASP A 198 -5.82 -4.53 -24.45
C ASP A 198 -5.25 -5.78 -23.78
N ASN A 199 -5.11 -5.75 -22.45
CA ASN A 199 -4.63 -6.86 -21.61
C ASN A 199 -3.20 -7.36 -21.91
N ALA A 200 -2.27 -6.46 -22.21
CA ALA A 200 -0.86 -6.81 -22.29
C ALA A 200 -0.34 -7.38 -20.96
N VAL A 201 0.46 -8.46 -21.03
CA VAL A 201 1.02 -9.13 -19.84
C VAL A 201 2.51 -8.86 -19.64
N SER A 202 3.23 -8.43 -20.68
CA SER A 202 4.66 -8.08 -20.56
C SER A 202 5.12 -7.09 -21.63
N ALA A 203 6.21 -6.38 -21.36
CA ALA A 203 6.87 -5.52 -22.35
C ALA A 203 7.38 -6.33 -23.55
N ALA A 204 7.84 -7.57 -23.34
CA ALA A 204 8.31 -8.46 -24.40
C ALA A 204 7.20 -8.86 -25.38
N GLN A 205 5.95 -8.99 -24.89
CA GLN A 205 4.79 -9.24 -25.74
C GLN A 205 4.48 -8.04 -26.64
N VAL A 206 4.60 -6.82 -26.09
CA VAL A 206 4.17 -5.58 -26.77
C VAL A 206 5.24 -5.03 -27.71
N ARG A 207 6.52 -5.07 -27.33
CA ARG A 207 7.63 -4.44 -28.06
C ARG A 207 7.68 -4.83 -29.55
N PRO A 208 7.45 -6.10 -29.96
CA PRO A 208 7.40 -6.47 -31.39
C PRO A 208 6.19 -5.90 -32.15
N LEU A 209 5.13 -5.48 -31.46
CA LEU A 209 3.90 -4.94 -32.03
C LEU A 209 3.97 -3.41 -32.21
N LEU A 210 4.94 -2.74 -31.58
CA LEU A 210 5.08 -1.30 -31.65
C LEU A 210 5.47 -0.84 -33.07
N PRO A 211 4.76 0.16 -33.63
CA PRO A 211 5.06 0.71 -34.93
C PRO A 211 6.34 1.57 -34.87
N ALA A 212 7.12 1.57 -35.96
CA ALA A 212 8.20 2.54 -36.16
C ALA A 212 7.72 3.82 -36.90
N GLU A 213 6.43 3.89 -37.24
CA GLU A 213 5.85 4.99 -38.00
C GLU A 213 5.37 6.11 -37.06
N PRO A 214 5.88 7.35 -37.16
CA PRO A 214 5.54 8.44 -36.25
C PRO A 214 4.07 8.87 -36.28
N LYS A 215 3.32 8.53 -37.33
CA LYS A 215 1.87 8.83 -37.42
C LYS A 215 0.99 7.74 -36.81
N CYS A 216 1.58 6.63 -36.37
CA CYS A 216 0.89 5.60 -35.63
C CYS A 216 1.03 5.86 -34.12
N ARG A 217 -0.06 5.65 -33.39
CA ARG A 217 -0.12 5.80 -31.93
C ARG A 217 -0.58 4.50 -31.30
N VAL A 218 -0.07 4.18 -30.11
CA VAL A 218 -0.37 2.93 -29.41
C VAL A 218 -0.88 3.22 -28.00
N LEU A 219 -2.06 2.71 -27.69
CA LEU A 219 -2.64 2.70 -26.36
C LEU A 219 -2.66 1.27 -25.83
N ILE A 220 -1.96 1.03 -24.73
CA ILE A 220 -1.81 -0.31 -24.13
C ILE A 220 -2.57 -0.32 -22.82
N THR A 221 -3.33 -1.38 -22.53
CA THR A 221 -3.81 -1.62 -21.16
C THR A 221 -3.10 -2.82 -20.58
N SER A 222 -2.74 -2.74 -19.29
CA SER A 222 -2.08 -3.84 -18.60
C SER A 222 -2.47 -3.90 -17.11
N ARG A 223 -2.34 -5.09 -16.52
CA ARG A 223 -2.41 -5.27 -15.06
C ARG A 223 -1.07 -5.03 -14.38
N SER A 224 0.03 -4.98 -15.12
CA SER A 224 1.36 -4.56 -14.65
C SER A 224 1.67 -3.15 -15.16
N ARG A 225 2.58 -2.43 -14.49
CA ARG A 225 3.04 -1.11 -14.98
C ARG A 225 3.82 -1.20 -16.29
N LEU A 226 4.41 -2.35 -16.63
CA LEU A 226 5.23 -2.55 -17.83
C LEU A 226 6.41 -1.56 -17.91
N SER A 227 7.06 -1.30 -16.78
CA SER A 227 8.10 -0.27 -16.63
C SER A 227 9.29 -0.43 -17.59
N ALA A 228 9.51 -1.64 -18.13
CA ALA A 228 10.53 -1.93 -19.15
C ALA A 228 10.20 -1.41 -20.57
N LEU A 229 9.14 -0.60 -20.74
CA LEU A 229 8.86 0.16 -21.97
C LEU A 229 9.30 1.61 -21.75
N ASP A 230 10.59 1.87 -21.93
CA ASP A 230 11.26 3.13 -21.57
C ASP A 230 10.70 4.35 -22.32
N ASP A 231 10.32 4.16 -23.59
CA ASP A 231 9.79 5.24 -24.45
C ASP A 231 8.27 5.45 -24.30
N ALA A 232 7.60 4.67 -23.44
CA ALA A 232 6.16 4.79 -23.22
C ALA A 232 5.85 5.77 -22.09
N THR A 233 4.80 6.59 -22.28
CA THR A 233 4.23 7.34 -21.16
C THR A 233 3.30 6.45 -20.35
N HIS A 234 3.44 6.46 -19.03
CA HIS A 234 2.70 5.60 -18.12
C HIS A 234 1.60 6.36 -17.38
N VAL A 235 0.37 5.86 -17.45
CA VAL A 235 -0.79 6.37 -16.74
C VAL A 235 -1.32 5.25 -15.84
N SER A 236 -1.15 5.39 -14.53
CA SER A 236 -1.68 4.44 -13.55
C SER A 236 -3.09 4.85 -13.12
N LEU A 237 -4.03 3.91 -13.16
CA LEU A 237 -5.40 4.12 -12.72
C LEU A 237 -5.59 3.63 -11.29
N ASP A 238 -5.99 4.57 -10.44
CA ASP A 238 -6.45 4.30 -9.08
C ASP A 238 -7.99 4.12 -9.05
N MET A 239 -8.55 3.77 -7.90
CA MET A 239 -9.99 3.74 -7.61
C MET A 239 -10.71 5.04 -8.02
N LEU A 240 -12.02 4.97 -8.24
CA LEU A 240 -12.78 6.18 -8.52
C LEU A 240 -12.77 7.13 -7.30
N PRO A 241 -12.74 8.46 -7.54
CA PRO A 241 -13.17 9.43 -6.55
C PRO A 241 -14.54 9.06 -5.97
N LEU A 242 -14.76 9.33 -4.67
CA LEU A 242 -15.94 8.84 -3.95
C LEU A 242 -17.25 9.36 -4.57
N ASP A 243 -17.27 10.62 -4.96
CA ASP A 243 -18.37 11.28 -5.69
C ASP A 243 -18.66 10.57 -7.02
N ALA A 244 -17.65 10.36 -7.86
CA ALA A 244 -17.81 9.65 -9.13
C ALA A 244 -18.26 8.20 -8.96
N ALA A 245 -17.83 7.53 -7.88
CA ALA A 245 -18.22 6.18 -7.55
C ALA A 245 -19.71 6.10 -7.12
N VAL A 246 -20.17 7.09 -6.34
CA VAL A 246 -21.59 7.27 -6.00
C VAL A 246 -22.40 7.59 -7.26
N ASP A 247 -21.93 8.49 -8.11
CA ASP A 247 -22.59 8.83 -9.38
C ASP A 247 -22.75 7.62 -10.29
N LEU A 248 -21.74 6.74 -10.36
CA LEU A 248 -21.84 5.50 -11.12
C LEU A 248 -22.95 4.58 -10.57
N PHE A 249 -23.00 4.39 -9.24
CA PHE A 249 -24.00 3.53 -8.62
C PHE A 249 -25.42 4.08 -8.83
N THR A 250 -25.62 5.38 -8.59
CA THR A 250 -26.91 6.07 -8.73
C THR A 250 -27.37 6.07 -10.18
N THR A 251 -26.47 6.31 -11.15
CA THR A 251 -26.79 6.25 -12.59
C THR A 251 -27.26 4.86 -13.03
N VAL A 252 -26.63 3.79 -12.51
CA VAL A 252 -26.98 2.42 -12.91
C VAL A 252 -28.26 1.93 -12.24
N THR A 253 -28.55 2.36 -11.01
CA THR A 253 -29.68 1.87 -10.21
C THR A 253 -30.92 2.75 -10.24
N GLY A 254 -30.76 4.06 -10.49
CA GLY A 254 -31.80 5.08 -10.32
C GLY A 254 -32.03 5.51 -8.86
N VAL A 255 -31.30 4.93 -7.90
CA VAL A 255 -31.42 5.28 -6.47
C VAL A 255 -30.68 6.59 -6.21
N PRO A 256 -31.25 7.55 -5.44
CA PRO A 256 -30.55 8.80 -5.12
C PRO A 256 -29.34 8.58 -4.20
N ALA A 257 -28.39 9.51 -4.27
CA ALA A 257 -27.23 9.52 -3.38
C ALA A 257 -27.65 9.62 -1.91
N GLY A 258 -26.88 8.98 -1.02
CA GLY A 258 -27.12 9.04 0.42
C GLY A 258 -26.09 8.23 1.21
N PRO A 259 -26.20 8.21 2.56
CA PRO A 259 -25.25 7.51 3.41
C PRO A 259 -25.15 6.01 3.13
N ALA A 260 -26.28 5.35 2.83
CA ALA A 260 -26.30 3.92 2.51
C ALA A 260 -25.57 3.61 1.20
N VAL A 261 -25.81 4.40 0.14
CA VAL A 261 -25.09 4.27 -1.14
C VAL A 261 -23.59 4.49 -0.94
N THR A 262 -23.21 5.48 -0.13
CA THR A 262 -21.81 5.76 0.20
C THR A 262 -21.13 4.56 0.86
N ARG A 263 -21.81 3.88 1.80
CA ARG A 263 -21.28 2.67 2.44
C ARG A 263 -21.14 1.51 1.44
N VAL A 264 -22.15 1.25 0.61
CA VAL A 264 -22.08 0.23 -0.46
C VAL A 264 -20.89 0.48 -1.38
N VAL A 265 -20.73 1.71 -1.86
CA VAL A 265 -19.64 2.09 -2.78
C VAL A 265 -18.26 1.95 -2.12
N ARG A 266 -18.14 2.27 -0.82
CA ARG A 266 -16.91 2.03 -0.05
C ARG A 266 -16.61 0.53 0.08
N ARG A 267 -17.61 -0.32 0.34
CA ARG A 267 -17.45 -1.78 0.40
C ARG A 267 -17.10 -2.40 -0.95
N CYS A 268 -17.52 -1.77 -2.05
CA CYS A 268 -17.05 -2.08 -3.41
C CYS A 268 -15.63 -1.54 -3.72
N ALA A 269 -14.90 -1.05 -2.71
CA ALA A 269 -13.60 -0.40 -2.83
C ALA A 269 -13.54 0.70 -3.91
N ARG A 270 -14.68 1.34 -4.21
CA ARG A 270 -14.83 2.32 -5.30
C ARG A 270 -14.36 1.81 -6.68
N LEU A 271 -14.38 0.49 -6.90
CA LEU A 271 -14.02 -0.11 -8.18
C LEU A 271 -15.22 -0.11 -9.13
N PRO A 272 -15.09 0.42 -10.36
CA PRO A 272 -16.19 0.43 -11.33
C PRO A 272 -16.83 -0.93 -11.57
N LEU A 273 -16.04 -2.00 -11.66
CA LEU A 273 -16.56 -3.35 -11.85
C LEU A 273 -17.40 -3.81 -10.65
N ALA A 274 -16.88 -3.68 -9.43
CA ALA A 274 -17.57 -4.07 -8.20
C ALA A 274 -18.89 -3.29 -8.04
N ILE A 275 -18.87 -1.98 -8.27
CA ILE A 275 -20.04 -1.10 -8.22
C ILE A 275 -21.11 -1.58 -9.22
N ARG A 276 -20.71 -1.93 -10.45
CA ARG A 276 -21.65 -2.41 -11.49
C ARG A 276 -22.25 -3.77 -11.19
N ILE A 277 -21.50 -4.66 -10.53
CA ILE A 277 -22.00 -5.96 -10.08
C ILE A 277 -23.03 -5.74 -8.96
N ALA A 278 -22.67 -4.99 -7.92
CA ALA A 278 -23.56 -4.67 -6.81
C ALA A 278 -24.85 -3.97 -7.28
N ALA A 279 -24.73 -2.99 -8.19
CA ALA A 279 -25.85 -2.28 -8.79
C ALA A 279 -26.76 -3.21 -9.64
N ALA A 280 -26.18 -4.12 -10.41
CA ALA A 280 -26.94 -5.08 -11.21
C ALA A 280 -27.70 -6.06 -10.31
N ARG A 281 -27.08 -6.52 -9.22
CA ARG A 281 -27.74 -7.41 -8.26
C ARG A 281 -28.88 -6.71 -7.53
N LEU A 282 -28.72 -5.46 -7.12
CA LEU A 282 -29.82 -4.66 -6.56
C LEU A 282 -31.00 -4.58 -7.55
N ARG A 283 -30.72 -4.32 -8.83
CA ARG A 283 -31.77 -4.25 -9.86
C ARG A 283 -32.44 -5.58 -10.17
N ALA A 284 -31.70 -6.69 -10.06
CA ALA A 284 -32.22 -8.02 -10.35
C ALA A 284 -33.10 -8.57 -9.21
N HIS A 285 -32.93 -8.08 -7.98
CA HIS A 285 -33.64 -8.58 -6.80
C HIS A 285 -34.65 -7.55 -6.28
N ALA A 286 -35.91 -7.68 -6.71
CA ALA A 286 -36.97 -6.73 -6.37
C ALA A 286 -37.26 -6.57 -4.86
N ALA A 287 -36.87 -7.54 -4.03
CA ALA A 287 -37.03 -7.49 -2.58
C ALA A 287 -35.89 -6.75 -1.86
N TRP A 288 -34.82 -6.37 -2.57
CA TRP A 288 -33.67 -5.71 -1.97
C TRP A 288 -33.79 -4.19 -2.06
N ASP A 289 -33.48 -3.54 -0.95
CA ASP A 289 -33.13 -2.12 -0.95
C ASP A 289 -31.61 -1.95 -0.77
N VAL A 290 -31.14 -0.70 -0.70
CA VAL A 290 -29.71 -0.41 -0.51
C VAL A 290 -29.22 -0.86 0.87
N ALA A 291 -30.08 -0.87 1.89
CA ALA A 291 -29.69 -1.28 3.24
C ALA A 291 -29.42 -2.78 3.30
N GLU A 292 -30.25 -3.59 2.64
CA GLU A 292 -30.01 -5.03 2.51
C GLU A 292 -28.73 -5.34 1.72
N LEU A 293 -28.47 -4.61 0.63
CA LEU A 293 -27.22 -4.76 -0.12
C LEU A 293 -25.99 -4.37 0.73
N ASP A 294 -26.07 -3.27 1.48
CA ASP A 294 -25.02 -2.84 2.40
C ASP A 294 -24.75 -3.90 3.47
N ARG A 295 -25.81 -4.48 4.06
CA ARG A 295 -25.71 -5.55 5.06
C ARG A 295 -25.02 -6.79 4.50
N ARG A 296 -25.34 -7.19 3.26
CA ARG A 296 -24.70 -8.33 2.59
C ARG A 296 -23.23 -8.09 2.30
N LEU A 297 -22.89 -6.90 1.79
CA LEU A 297 -21.50 -6.53 1.54
C LEU A 297 -20.70 -6.28 2.83
N ALA A 298 -21.37 -6.11 3.97
CA ALA A 298 -20.72 -5.85 5.24
C ALA A 298 -19.92 -7.06 5.75
N ASP A 299 -20.41 -8.27 5.48
CA ASP A 299 -19.72 -9.51 5.82
C ASP A 299 -18.48 -9.68 4.92
N GLU A 300 -17.29 -9.51 5.50
CA GLU A 300 -16.01 -9.61 4.80
C GLU A 300 -15.76 -10.99 4.20
N SER A 301 -16.26 -12.05 4.85
CA SER A 301 -16.06 -13.43 4.41
C SER A 301 -16.92 -13.78 3.19
N ALA A 302 -18.09 -13.15 3.05
CA ALA A 302 -19.01 -13.36 1.93
C ALA A 302 -18.91 -12.26 0.86
N ARG A 303 -18.21 -11.16 1.13
CA ARG A 303 -18.19 -9.94 0.29
C ARG A 303 -17.81 -10.22 -1.15
N LEU A 304 -16.81 -11.07 -1.40
CA LEU A 304 -16.37 -11.39 -2.76
C LEU A 304 -17.40 -12.22 -3.52
N GLY A 305 -18.05 -13.18 -2.84
CA GLY A 305 -19.18 -13.92 -3.40
C GLY A 305 -20.36 -13.01 -3.74
N GLU A 306 -20.60 -11.96 -2.95
CA GLU A 306 -21.64 -10.96 -3.25
C GLU A 306 -21.24 -10.02 -4.41
N LEU A 307 -19.96 -9.99 -4.80
CA LEU A 307 -19.43 -9.27 -5.97
C LEU A 307 -19.25 -10.20 -7.17
N ASP A 308 -20.21 -11.10 -7.34
CA ASP A 308 -20.42 -11.99 -8.48
C ASP A 308 -21.90 -11.98 -8.89
N ASP A 309 -22.21 -11.67 -10.16
CA ASP A 309 -23.57 -11.74 -10.71
C ASP A 309 -23.80 -12.90 -11.70
N GLY A 310 -22.88 -13.87 -11.74
CA GLY A 310 -22.90 -15.04 -12.63
C GLY A 310 -22.28 -14.78 -14.00
N GLU A 311 -22.35 -13.54 -14.49
CA GLU A 311 -21.75 -13.11 -15.77
C GLU A 311 -20.43 -12.36 -15.54
N ARG A 312 -20.35 -11.62 -14.43
CA ARG A 312 -19.21 -10.81 -14.03
C ARG A 312 -18.84 -11.14 -12.60
N SER A 313 -17.55 -11.42 -12.41
CA SER A 313 -16.98 -11.79 -11.12
C SER A 313 -15.74 -10.97 -10.84
N LEU A 314 -15.73 -10.26 -9.70
CA LEU A 314 -14.53 -9.54 -9.27
C LEU A 314 -13.39 -10.50 -8.93
N ALA A 315 -13.70 -11.64 -8.31
CA ALA A 315 -12.73 -12.68 -8.01
C ALA A 315 -12.09 -13.24 -9.30
N ALA A 316 -12.87 -13.46 -10.36
CA ALA A 316 -12.31 -13.86 -11.66
C ALA A 316 -11.39 -12.78 -12.24
N ALA A 317 -11.73 -11.49 -12.09
CA ALA A 317 -10.88 -10.40 -12.55
C ALA A 317 -9.53 -10.32 -11.81
N PHE A 318 -9.51 -10.60 -10.50
CA PHE A 318 -8.29 -10.68 -9.70
C PHE A 318 -7.47 -11.93 -9.99
N ARG A 319 -8.13 -13.08 -10.22
CA ARG A 319 -7.48 -14.35 -10.57
C ARG A 319 -6.59 -14.23 -11.81
N LEU A 320 -7.00 -13.41 -12.79
CA LEU A 320 -6.18 -13.12 -13.97
C LEU A 320 -4.85 -12.42 -13.64
N SER A 321 -4.78 -11.64 -12.56
CA SER A 321 -3.54 -11.00 -12.10
C SER A 321 -2.64 -12.02 -11.40
N VAL A 322 -3.22 -12.87 -10.55
CA VAL A 322 -2.47 -13.92 -9.82
C VAL A 322 -1.93 -15.02 -10.73
N GLN A 323 -2.63 -15.36 -11.82
CA GLN A 323 -2.15 -16.34 -12.81
C GLN A 323 -0.83 -15.94 -13.50
N GLN A 324 -0.45 -14.65 -13.45
CA GLN A 324 0.80 -14.16 -14.03
C GLN A 324 1.96 -14.18 -13.03
N LEU A 325 1.69 -14.48 -11.76
CA LEU A 325 2.70 -14.56 -10.71
C LEU A 325 3.45 -15.89 -10.77
N SER A 326 4.72 -15.83 -10.41
CA SER A 326 5.49 -17.01 -10.01
C SER A 326 4.92 -17.65 -8.74
N ALA A 327 5.29 -18.90 -8.48
CA ALA A 327 4.89 -19.60 -7.25
C ALA A 327 5.32 -18.85 -5.98
N ALA A 328 6.50 -18.21 -5.99
CA ALA A 328 7.01 -17.44 -4.85
C ALA A 328 6.22 -16.13 -4.62
N GLU A 329 5.93 -15.38 -5.69
CA GLU A 329 5.10 -14.16 -5.63
C GLU A 329 3.68 -14.49 -5.13
N SER A 330 3.06 -15.56 -5.65
CA SER A 330 1.73 -16.00 -5.23
C SER A 330 1.70 -16.44 -3.76
N ARG A 331 2.70 -17.21 -3.32
CA ARG A 331 2.81 -17.63 -1.91
C ARG A 331 2.97 -16.43 -0.99
N LEU A 332 3.88 -15.49 -1.30
CA LEU A 332 4.05 -14.29 -0.48
C LEU A 332 2.74 -13.48 -0.42
N PHE A 333 2.09 -13.26 -1.56
CA PHE A 333 0.81 -12.54 -1.62
C PHE A 333 -0.26 -13.16 -0.71
N GLY A 334 -0.39 -14.49 -0.68
CA GLY A 334 -1.27 -15.18 0.26
C GLY A 334 -0.85 -15.00 1.72
N LEU A 335 0.43 -15.21 2.04
CA LEU A 335 0.96 -15.12 3.40
C LEU A 335 0.80 -13.71 4.00
N LEU A 336 0.99 -12.65 3.23
CA LEU A 336 0.87 -11.28 3.74
C LEU A 336 -0.52 -10.99 4.33
N THR A 337 -1.56 -11.74 3.95
CA THR A 337 -2.90 -11.61 4.54
C THR A 337 -3.00 -12.07 5.99
N VAL A 338 -2.02 -12.85 6.47
CA VAL A 338 -1.91 -13.27 7.87
C VAL A 338 -1.60 -12.09 8.79
N HIS A 339 -0.91 -11.06 8.27
CA HIS A 339 -0.64 -9.84 9.01
C HIS A 339 -1.93 -9.03 9.25
N PRO A 340 -2.32 -8.75 10.50
CA PRO A 340 -3.60 -8.11 10.80
C PRO A 340 -3.59 -6.58 10.62
N GLY A 341 -2.41 -5.96 10.51
CA GLY A 341 -2.27 -4.52 10.24
C GLY A 341 -2.61 -4.12 8.79
N THR A 342 -2.74 -2.82 8.56
CA THR A 342 -3.10 -2.22 7.25
C THR A 342 -1.97 -2.29 6.23
N ASP A 343 -0.74 -2.19 6.73
CA ASP A 343 0.50 -2.23 5.97
C ASP A 343 1.54 -3.06 6.73
N ILE A 344 2.65 -3.35 6.05
CA ILE A 344 3.74 -4.18 6.53
C ILE A 344 5.06 -3.68 5.93
N ASP A 345 6.11 -3.65 6.76
CA ASP A 345 7.45 -3.38 6.31
C ASP A 345 8.15 -4.64 5.75
N VAL A 346 9.31 -4.45 5.13
CA VAL A 346 10.07 -5.54 4.51
C VAL A 346 10.60 -6.54 5.55
N HIS A 347 10.99 -6.09 6.74
CA HIS A 347 11.51 -6.95 7.81
C HIS A 347 10.44 -7.91 8.34
N THR A 348 9.24 -7.40 8.58
CA THR A 348 8.07 -8.15 9.04
C THR A 348 7.59 -9.11 7.96
N ALA A 349 7.58 -8.68 6.69
CA ALA A 349 7.28 -9.56 5.56
C ALA A 349 8.31 -10.69 5.39
N SER A 350 9.59 -10.40 5.60
CA SER A 350 10.69 -11.37 5.59
C SER A 350 10.51 -12.44 6.68
N ALA A 351 10.25 -12.02 7.93
CA ALA A 351 10.00 -12.93 9.04
C ALA A 351 8.75 -13.81 8.83
N LEU A 352 7.65 -13.19 8.43
CA LEU A 352 6.39 -13.87 8.13
C LEU A 352 6.56 -14.94 7.03
N SER A 353 7.26 -14.61 5.94
CA SER A 353 7.40 -15.49 4.78
C SER A 353 8.53 -16.53 4.88
N ALA A 354 9.40 -16.39 5.90
CA ALA A 354 10.65 -17.12 6.04
C ALA A 354 11.59 -16.96 4.83
N LEU A 355 11.62 -15.77 4.25
CA LEU A 355 12.49 -15.41 3.13
C LEU A 355 13.59 -14.45 3.59
N PRO A 356 14.80 -14.50 3.01
CA PRO A 356 15.81 -13.48 3.25
C PRO A 356 15.30 -12.08 2.89
N PHE A 357 15.74 -11.05 3.63
CA PHE A 357 15.31 -9.65 3.45
C PHE A 357 15.25 -9.20 1.98
N ARG A 358 16.35 -9.39 1.23
CA ARG A 358 16.43 -8.97 -0.19
C ARG A 358 15.47 -9.70 -1.11
N GLU A 359 15.13 -10.95 -0.78
CA GLU A 359 14.17 -11.71 -1.57
C GLU A 359 12.74 -11.26 -1.26
N ALA A 360 12.41 -11.02 0.02
CA ALA A 360 11.13 -10.46 0.42
C ALA A 360 10.90 -9.08 -0.21
N ASP A 361 11.91 -8.19 -0.14
CA ASP A 361 11.91 -6.86 -0.76
C ASP A 361 11.59 -6.94 -2.26
N ARG A 362 12.36 -7.74 -2.99
CA ARG A 362 12.16 -7.96 -4.43
C ARG A 362 10.76 -8.49 -4.74
N LEU A 363 10.22 -9.41 -3.95
CA LEU A 363 8.89 -9.96 -4.20
C LEU A 363 7.78 -8.95 -3.86
N LEU A 364 7.93 -8.13 -2.83
CA LEU A 364 7.02 -7.04 -2.51
C LEU A 364 6.96 -6.00 -3.64
N ASP A 365 8.13 -5.58 -4.15
CA ASP A 365 8.25 -4.72 -5.34
C ASP A 365 7.50 -5.30 -6.54
N ARG A 366 7.65 -6.62 -6.78
CA ARG A 366 7.00 -7.31 -7.90
C ARG A 366 5.48 -7.37 -7.75
N LEU A 367 4.98 -7.58 -6.53
CA LEU A 367 3.56 -7.54 -6.23
C LEU A 367 2.99 -6.12 -6.36
N HIS A 368 3.76 -5.10 -5.98
CA HIS A 368 3.40 -3.70 -6.20
C HIS A 368 3.37 -3.33 -7.69
N GLU A 369 4.36 -3.76 -8.48
CA GLU A 369 4.43 -3.60 -9.95
C GLU A 369 3.23 -4.25 -10.67
N ALA A 370 2.66 -5.31 -10.07
CA ALA A 370 1.47 -6.02 -10.54
C ALA A 370 0.14 -5.43 -10.04
N HIS A 371 0.16 -4.28 -9.34
CA HIS A 371 -1.02 -3.63 -8.74
C HIS A 371 -1.79 -4.55 -7.77
N LEU A 372 -1.07 -5.45 -7.09
CA LEU A 372 -1.62 -6.34 -6.05
C LEU A 372 -1.39 -5.81 -4.63
N LEU A 373 -0.39 -4.93 -4.46
CA LEU A 373 -0.13 -4.20 -3.23
C LEU A 373 -0.08 -2.70 -3.50
N THR A 374 -0.52 -1.90 -2.53
CA THR A 374 -0.27 -0.46 -2.48
C THR A 374 1.04 -0.19 -1.75
N GLN A 375 1.64 0.96 -2.01
CA GLN A 375 2.85 1.40 -1.30
C GLN A 375 2.57 2.79 -0.71
N PRO A 376 2.01 2.87 0.52
CA PRO A 376 1.72 4.16 1.16
C PRO A 376 2.99 4.97 1.43
N ASP A 377 4.08 4.31 1.79
CA ASP A 377 5.40 4.88 2.03
C ASP A 377 6.49 4.00 1.40
N SER A 378 7.70 4.52 1.23
CA SER A 378 8.77 3.86 0.46
C SER A 378 9.13 2.44 0.91
N ASP A 379 8.95 2.13 2.19
CA ASP A 379 9.30 0.86 2.84
C ASP A 379 8.07 0.09 3.34
N ARG A 380 6.86 0.57 3.03
CA ARG A 380 5.60 0.02 3.51
C ARG A 380 4.75 -0.49 2.36
N TYR A 381 4.19 -1.69 2.53
CA TYR A 381 3.28 -2.29 1.56
C TYR A 381 1.94 -2.59 2.21
N GLY A 382 0.85 -2.32 1.50
CA GLY A 382 -0.51 -2.54 1.98
C GLY A 382 -1.37 -3.28 0.97
N PHE A 383 -2.53 -3.75 1.42
CA PHE A 383 -3.55 -4.30 0.55
C PHE A 383 -4.66 -3.28 0.30
N HIS A 384 -5.29 -3.38 -0.87
CA HIS A 384 -6.70 -3.00 -0.97
C HIS A 384 -7.58 -4.06 -0.30
N ASP A 385 -8.61 -3.64 0.45
CA ASP A 385 -9.50 -4.54 1.22
C ASP A 385 -10.02 -5.74 0.42
N LEU A 386 -10.45 -5.52 -0.84
CA LEU A 386 -10.98 -6.60 -1.69
C LEU A 386 -9.88 -7.53 -2.21
N LEU A 387 -8.65 -7.06 -2.39
CA LEU A 387 -7.51 -7.91 -2.72
C LEU A 387 -7.07 -8.73 -1.50
N ARG A 388 -7.11 -8.15 -0.29
CA ARG A 388 -6.85 -8.90 0.95
C ARG A 388 -7.87 -10.04 1.09
N ALA A 389 -9.16 -9.74 0.97
CA ALA A 389 -10.21 -10.77 1.00
C ALA A 389 -9.97 -11.85 -0.06
N PHE A 390 -9.56 -11.46 -1.28
CA PHE A 390 -9.32 -12.40 -2.38
C PHE A 390 -8.11 -13.30 -2.11
N ALA A 391 -7.02 -12.72 -1.62
CA ALA A 391 -5.82 -13.46 -1.28
C ALA A 391 -6.06 -14.42 -0.12
N THR A 392 -6.83 -14.01 0.89
CA THR A 392 -7.20 -14.88 2.02
C THR A 392 -8.05 -16.07 1.57
N GLU A 393 -9.03 -15.86 0.70
CA GLU A 393 -9.96 -16.92 0.29
C GLU A 393 -9.38 -17.85 -0.79
N PHE A 394 -8.68 -17.30 -1.79
CA PHE A 394 -8.33 -18.05 -3.00
C PHE A 394 -6.83 -18.33 -3.17
N VAL A 395 -5.95 -17.69 -2.39
CA VAL A 395 -4.49 -17.83 -2.54
C VAL A 395 -3.86 -18.52 -1.33
N LEU A 396 -4.22 -18.09 -0.11
CA LEU A 396 -3.79 -18.74 1.13
C LEU A 396 -4.63 -19.99 1.41
N THR A 397 -4.43 -21.06 0.62
CA THR A 397 -5.24 -22.28 0.73
C THR A 397 -4.68 -23.29 1.73
N ASP A 398 -3.39 -23.19 2.07
CA ASP A 398 -2.76 -24.06 3.06
C ASP A 398 -2.86 -23.44 4.47
N ALA A 399 -3.78 -23.99 5.27
CA ALA A 399 -3.99 -23.55 6.65
C ALA A 399 -2.75 -23.78 7.52
N GLU A 400 -1.93 -24.81 7.24
CA GLU A 400 -0.72 -25.09 8.00
C GLU A 400 0.38 -24.06 7.72
N ASP A 401 0.56 -23.68 6.45
CA ASP A 401 1.51 -22.62 6.07
C ASP A 401 1.09 -21.27 6.67
N GLY A 402 -0.22 -20.97 6.65
CA GLY A 402 -0.79 -19.79 7.30
C GLY A 402 -0.58 -19.77 8.82
N MET A 403 -0.74 -20.90 9.51
CA MET A 403 -0.44 -21.03 10.94
C MET A 403 1.04 -20.79 11.23
N LYS A 404 1.94 -21.46 10.51
CA LYS A 404 3.39 -21.30 10.68
C LYS A 404 3.84 -19.86 10.40
N ALA A 405 3.25 -19.20 9.40
CA ALA A 405 3.53 -17.80 9.10
C ALA A 405 3.05 -16.86 10.22
N PHE A 406 1.89 -17.15 10.82
CA PHE A 406 1.40 -16.39 11.97
C PHE A 406 2.33 -16.53 13.17
N SER A 407 2.76 -17.76 13.51
CA SER A 407 3.67 -17.99 14.64
C SER A 407 5.00 -17.26 14.45
N ARG A 408 5.60 -17.32 13.24
CA ARG A 408 6.82 -16.55 12.91
C ARG A 408 6.64 -15.04 13.02
N LEU A 409 5.51 -14.53 12.51
CA LEU A 409 5.17 -13.11 12.61
C LEU A 409 5.08 -12.67 14.08
N ALA A 410 4.37 -13.44 14.89
CA ALA A 410 4.17 -13.12 16.30
C ALA A 410 5.49 -13.24 17.10
N ASP A 411 6.33 -14.24 16.83
CA ASP A 411 7.68 -14.31 17.42
C ASP A 411 8.54 -13.10 17.05
N PHE A 412 8.52 -12.70 15.78
CA PHE A 412 9.25 -11.53 15.31
C PHE A 412 8.73 -10.23 15.93
N ALA A 413 7.41 -10.10 16.09
CA ALA A 413 6.79 -8.95 16.75
C ALA A 413 7.16 -8.89 18.23
N VAL A 414 7.12 -10.01 18.97
CA VAL A 414 7.58 -10.07 20.37
C VAL A 414 9.05 -9.68 20.47
N ARG A 415 9.90 -10.23 19.59
CA ARG A 415 11.33 -9.92 19.56
C ARG A 415 11.62 -8.45 19.29
N THR A 416 10.92 -7.86 18.33
CA THR A 416 11.07 -6.45 17.97
C THR A 416 10.55 -5.54 19.09
N ALA A 417 9.40 -5.86 19.66
CA ALA A 417 8.85 -5.15 20.81
C ALA A 417 9.76 -5.25 22.04
N ALA A 418 10.38 -6.41 22.30
CA ALA A 418 11.35 -6.58 23.38
C ALA A 418 12.58 -5.69 23.18
N ARG A 419 13.11 -5.62 21.95
CA ARG A 419 14.23 -4.74 21.62
C ARG A 419 13.86 -3.27 21.79
N ALA A 420 12.68 -2.87 21.34
CA ALA A 420 12.20 -1.50 21.48
C ALA A 420 11.92 -1.12 22.94
N ASP A 421 11.31 -2.01 23.73
CA ASP A 421 11.05 -1.82 25.17
C ASP A 421 12.36 -1.71 25.97
N GLN A 422 13.40 -2.44 25.59
CA GLN A 422 14.74 -2.34 26.18
C GLN A 422 15.36 -0.94 25.97
N GLU A 423 15.20 -0.35 24.78
CA GLU A 423 15.71 1.01 24.50
C GLU A 423 14.84 2.09 25.18
N LEU A 424 13.53 1.87 25.31
CA LEU A 424 12.64 2.78 26.04
C LEU A 424 12.85 2.72 27.55
N THR A 425 13.12 1.54 28.11
CA THR A 425 13.18 1.30 29.56
C THR A 425 14.32 0.35 29.96
N PRO A 426 15.60 0.75 29.78
CA PRO A 426 16.76 -0.14 29.92
C PRO A 426 16.99 -0.71 31.32
N HIS A 427 16.32 -0.17 32.34
CA HIS A 427 16.43 -0.61 33.74
C HIS A 427 15.20 -1.38 34.24
N ARG A 428 14.26 -1.73 33.35
CA ARG A 428 13.09 -2.54 33.69
C ARG A 428 13.48 -4.01 33.82
N TYR A 429 12.82 -4.71 34.75
CA TYR A 429 12.90 -6.16 34.81
C TYR A 429 12.17 -6.77 33.61
N VAL A 430 12.89 -7.58 32.84
CA VAL A 430 12.37 -8.31 31.68
C VAL A 430 12.54 -9.81 31.98
N PRO A 431 11.49 -10.65 31.81
CA PRO A 431 11.64 -12.08 31.95
C PRO A 431 12.58 -12.64 30.87
N GLU A 432 13.22 -13.77 31.16
CA GLU A 432 13.98 -14.49 30.15
C GLU A 432 13.03 -15.05 29.09
N ILE A 433 13.12 -14.53 27.86
CA ILE A 433 12.34 -15.00 26.72
C ILE A 433 13.31 -15.58 25.70
N VAL A 434 13.11 -16.85 25.38
CA VAL A 434 13.95 -17.58 24.42
C VAL A 434 13.29 -17.51 23.06
N PHE A 435 13.94 -16.81 22.13
CA PHE A 435 13.54 -16.78 20.73
C PHE A 435 14.13 -17.97 19.97
N ASP A 436 13.36 -18.57 19.07
CA ASP A 436 13.88 -19.56 18.12
C ASP A 436 15.00 -18.91 17.27
N PRO A 437 16.19 -19.55 17.14
CA PRO A 437 17.28 -19.05 16.31
C PRO A 437 16.90 -18.74 14.85
N GLY A 438 15.83 -19.34 14.33
CA GLY A 438 15.28 -19.08 12.99
C GLY A 438 14.49 -17.78 12.86
N VAL A 439 14.14 -17.12 13.96
CA VAL A 439 13.47 -15.80 13.94
C VAL A 439 14.49 -14.75 13.50
N PRO A 440 14.24 -13.98 12.42
CA PRO A 440 15.18 -12.95 11.99
C PRO A 440 15.46 -11.92 13.07
N GLU A 441 16.66 -11.33 13.05
CA GLU A 441 16.96 -10.16 13.87
C GLU A 441 16.11 -8.97 13.40
N PRO A 442 15.52 -8.20 14.32
CA PRO A 442 14.84 -6.96 13.97
C PRO A 442 15.82 -5.93 13.41
N ALA A 443 15.29 -4.89 12.77
CA ALA A 443 16.07 -3.72 12.42
C ALA A 443 16.72 -3.11 13.68
N ARG A 444 17.88 -2.47 13.48
CA ARG A 444 18.62 -1.86 14.57
C ARG A 444 17.84 -0.65 15.11
N LEU A 445 17.46 -0.70 16.38
CA LEU A 445 16.95 0.41 17.17
C LEU A 445 18.09 0.83 18.10
N ASP A 446 18.67 2.00 17.83
CA ASP A 446 19.91 2.47 18.46
C ASP A 446 19.68 3.34 19.71
N ASP A 447 18.47 3.85 19.87
CA ASP A 447 18.08 4.70 20.99
C ASP A 447 16.55 4.67 21.22
N GLY A 448 16.13 5.32 22.30
CA GLY A 448 14.73 5.45 22.69
C GLY A 448 13.87 6.26 21.71
N GLU A 449 14.46 7.19 20.94
CA GLU A 449 13.71 7.98 19.94
C GLU A 449 13.30 7.09 18.76
N MET A 450 14.23 6.29 18.24
CA MET A 450 13.98 5.29 17.21
C MET A 450 12.96 4.25 17.70
N ALA A 451 13.08 3.76 18.93
CA ALA A 451 12.13 2.80 19.51
C ALA A 451 10.72 3.39 19.63
N MET A 452 10.59 4.64 20.11
CA MET A 452 9.32 5.35 20.19
C MET A 452 8.70 5.58 18.82
N SER A 453 9.50 5.97 17.83
CA SER A 453 9.06 6.16 16.45
C SER A 453 8.52 4.85 15.85
N TRP A 454 9.24 3.74 16.07
CA TRP A 454 8.79 2.42 15.65
C TRP A 454 7.46 2.02 16.30
N PHE A 455 7.33 2.12 17.63
CA PHE A 455 6.06 1.80 18.28
C PHE A 455 4.90 2.68 17.79
N ARG A 456 5.13 3.99 17.55
CA ARG A 456 4.10 4.88 17.00
C ARG A 456 3.61 4.44 15.62
N ALA A 457 4.49 3.88 14.79
CA ALA A 457 4.14 3.33 13.50
C ALA A 457 3.41 1.98 13.62
N GLU A 458 3.87 1.08 14.50
CA GLU A 458 3.42 -0.31 14.54
C GLU A 458 2.25 -0.62 15.47
N TRP A 459 1.98 0.22 16.48
CA TRP A 459 1.07 -0.16 17.57
C TRP A 459 -0.32 -0.65 17.13
N PRO A 460 -0.98 -0.10 16.07
CA PRO A 460 -2.29 -0.62 15.67
C PRO A 460 -2.19 -2.08 15.17
N GLY A 461 -1.12 -2.39 14.43
CA GLY A 461 -0.82 -3.73 13.96
C GLY A 461 -0.48 -4.69 15.10
N LEU A 462 0.31 -4.23 16.08
CA LEU A 462 0.71 -5.03 17.25
C LEU A 462 -0.49 -5.33 18.16
N VAL A 463 -1.41 -4.39 18.36
CA VAL A 463 -2.67 -4.61 19.11
C VAL A 463 -3.53 -5.67 18.41
N ALA A 464 -3.72 -5.53 17.11
CA ALA A 464 -4.50 -6.49 16.32
C ALA A 464 -3.84 -7.89 16.31
N LEU A 465 -2.50 -7.94 16.29
CA LEU A 465 -1.73 -9.17 16.39
C LEU A 465 -1.86 -9.84 17.76
N CYS A 466 -1.78 -9.08 18.85
CA CYS A 466 -1.98 -9.57 20.22
C CYS A 466 -3.36 -10.20 20.39
N ARG A 467 -4.42 -9.50 19.95
CA ARG A 467 -5.79 -10.03 19.93
C ARG A 467 -5.87 -11.32 19.13
N ARG A 468 -5.37 -11.32 17.89
CA ARG A 468 -5.44 -12.49 17.01
C ARG A 468 -4.62 -13.67 17.51
N ALA A 469 -3.54 -13.43 18.26
CA ALA A 469 -2.79 -14.48 18.93
C ALA A 469 -3.64 -15.14 20.03
N GLY A 470 -4.32 -14.34 20.85
CA GLY A 470 -5.27 -14.85 21.85
C GLY A 470 -6.43 -15.65 21.24
N GLU A 471 -7.05 -15.14 20.17
CA GLU A 471 -8.12 -15.83 19.43
C GLU A 471 -7.69 -17.20 18.86
N ARG A 472 -6.41 -17.35 18.52
CA ARG A 472 -5.85 -18.55 17.87
C ARG A 472 -5.20 -19.54 18.85
N GLY A 473 -5.19 -19.24 20.15
CA GLY A 473 -4.54 -20.07 21.15
C GLY A 473 -3.01 -19.92 21.19
N GLU A 474 -2.45 -18.90 20.55
CA GLU A 474 -1.02 -18.55 20.58
C GLU A 474 -0.69 -17.79 21.86
N HIS A 475 -1.03 -18.42 22.99
CA HIS A 475 -1.16 -17.77 24.28
C HIS A 475 0.16 -17.19 24.80
N GLU A 476 1.28 -17.88 24.58
CA GLU A 476 2.60 -17.44 25.03
C GLU A 476 3.01 -16.13 24.36
N ARG A 477 2.91 -16.09 23.03
CA ARG A 477 3.18 -14.89 22.23
C ARG A 477 2.23 -13.75 22.56
N CYS A 478 0.96 -14.06 22.83
CA CYS A 478 -0.05 -13.05 23.18
C CYS A 478 0.34 -12.27 24.44
N TRP A 479 0.67 -12.98 25.54
CA TRP A 479 1.01 -12.30 26.80
C TRP A 479 2.40 -11.65 26.74
N GLN A 480 3.38 -12.26 26.07
CA GLN A 480 4.71 -11.68 25.89
C GLN A 480 4.66 -10.37 25.09
N LEU A 481 3.86 -10.32 24.01
CA LEU A 481 3.68 -9.11 23.23
C LEU A 481 3.04 -8.00 24.07
N ALA A 482 1.97 -8.30 24.82
CA ALA A 482 1.34 -7.33 25.71
C ALA A 482 2.33 -6.81 26.78
N PHE A 483 3.16 -7.69 27.34
CA PHE A 483 4.17 -7.32 28.34
C PHE A 483 5.13 -6.24 27.83
N PHE A 484 5.61 -6.35 26.59
CA PHE A 484 6.53 -5.38 25.98
C PHE A 484 5.85 -4.12 25.42
N LEU A 485 4.54 -4.13 25.24
CA LEU A 485 3.79 -2.94 24.83
C LEU A 485 3.45 -2.00 25.99
N ARG A 486 3.56 -2.49 27.24
CA ARG A 486 3.16 -1.78 28.46
C ARG A 486 3.74 -0.36 28.54
N ASP A 487 5.06 -0.21 28.44
CA ASP A 487 5.71 1.09 28.69
C ASP A 487 5.48 2.08 27.56
N PHE A 488 5.39 1.60 26.31
CA PHE A 488 4.93 2.42 25.21
C PHE A 488 3.53 2.99 25.47
N PHE A 489 2.57 2.16 25.87
CA PHE A 489 1.21 2.64 26.16
C PHE A 489 1.16 3.61 27.34
N PHE A 490 1.99 3.41 28.37
CA PHE A 490 2.12 4.32 29.49
C PHE A 490 2.62 5.70 29.07
N VAL A 491 3.65 5.76 28.21
CA VAL A 491 4.22 7.02 27.72
C VAL A 491 3.28 7.70 26.72
N ALA A 492 2.69 6.92 25.81
CA ALA A 492 1.79 7.44 24.77
C ALA A 492 0.36 7.75 25.27
N LYS A 493 0.04 7.36 26.52
CA LYS A 493 -1.30 7.49 27.13
C LYS A 493 -2.41 6.84 26.29
N LEU A 494 -2.11 5.66 25.73
CA LEU A 494 -3.04 4.86 24.93
C LEU A 494 -3.77 3.83 25.82
N TRP A 495 -4.69 4.29 26.66
CA TRP A 495 -5.33 3.45 27.68
C TRP A 495 -6.22 2.35 27.11
N ASP A 496 -7.04 2.62 26.09
CA ASP A 496 -7.95 1.62 25.52
C ASP A 496 -7.16 0.45 24.88
N PRO A 497 -6.15 0.69 24.01
CA PRO A 497 -5.27 -0.37 23.51
C PRO A 497 -4.52 -1.14 24.62
N TRP A 498 -4.09 -0.44 25.68
CA TRP A 498 -3.41 -1.07 26.81
C TRP A 498 -4.32 -2.08 27.50
N LEU A 499 -5.53 -1.63 27.89
CA LEU A 499 -6.50 -2.49 28.55
C LEU A 499 -6.95 -3.64 27.65
N GLU A 500 -7.12 -3.42 26.35
CA GLU A 500 -7.48 -4.47 25.39
C GLU A 500 -6.42 -5.58 25.31
N THR A 501 -5.17 -5.21 25.02
CA THR A 501 -4.06 -6.17 24.88
C THR A 501 -3.84 -6.97 26.15
N HIS A 502 -3.93 -6.32 27.31
CA HIS A 502 -3.69 -6.98 28.58
C HIS A 502 -4.86 -7.86 29.05
N ARG A 503 -6.10 -7.60 28.62
CA ARG A 503 -7.21 -8.56 28.81
C ARG A 503 -6.97 -9.85 28.02
N TRP A 504 -6.53 -9.75 26.77
CA TRP A 504 -6.17 -10.92 25.96
C TRP A 504 -4.98 -11.68 26.56
N ALA A 505 -3.96 -10.96 27.03
CA ALA A 505 -2.82 -11.55 27.71
C ALA A 505 -3.21 -12.27 29.01
N ARG A 506 -4.12 -11.69 29.81
CA ARG A 506 -4.61 -12.32 31.04
C ARG A 506 -5.32 -13.64 30.73
N SER A 507 -6.28 -13.62 29.81
CA SER A 507 -6.98 -14.85 29.39
C SER A 507 -6.03 -15.89 28.79
N SER A 508 -4.97 -15.44 28.09
CA SER A 508 -3.93 -16.33 27.56
C SER A 508 -3.07 -16.95 28.65
N ALA A 509 -2.65 -16.18 29.66
CA ALA A 509 -1.92 -16.70 30.80
C ALA A 509 -2.75 -17.69 31.63
N GLU A 510 -4.05 -17.42 31.81
CA GLU A 510 -5.01 -18.34 32.42
C GLU A 510 -5.11 -19.65 31.63
N ALA A 511 -5.23 -19.58 30.30
CA ALA A 511 -5.31 -20.76 29.42
C ALA A 511 -4.03 -21.61 29.43
N LEU A 512 -2.85 -20.98 29.58
CA LEU A 512 -1.58 -21.70 29.75
C LEU A 512 -1.41 -22.34 31.14
N GLY A 513 -2.16 -21.88 32.14
CA GLY A 513 -1.90 -22.19 33.54
C GLY A 513 -0.60 -21.56 34.07
N ASP A 514 -0.05 -20.57 33.37
CA ASP A 514 1.16 -19.85 33.78
C ASP A 514 0.80 -18.81 34.86
N THR A 515 1.03 -19.20 36.12
CA THR A 515 0.71 -18.34 37.27
C THR A 515 1.57 -17.07 37.30
N TRP A 516 2.82 -17.13 36.83
CA TRP A 516 3.70 -15.97 36.84
C TRP A 516 3.27 -14.95 35.78
N ALA A 517 2.99 -15.40 34.55
CA ALA A 517 2.48 -14.54 33.49
C ALA A 517 1.11 -13.94 33.88
N LEU A 518 0.25 -14.72 34.55
CA LEU A 518 -1.04 -14.24 35.04
C LEU A 518 -0.86 -13.13 36.10
N ALA A 519 -0.02 -13.35 37.10
CA ALA A 519 0.23 -12.36 38.15
C ALA A 519 0.78 -11.05 37.57
N THR A 520 1.77 -11.14 36.69
CA THR A 520 2.41 -9.99 36.04
C THR A 520 1.44 -9.23 35.14
N THR A 521 0.68 -9.93 34.31
CA THR A 521 -0.31 -9.31 33.41
C THR A 521 -1.42 -8.62 34.20
N THR A 522 -1.91 -9.27 35.27
CA THR A 522 -2.93 -8.69 36.15
C THR A 522 -2.40 -7.46 36.88
N ALA A 523 -1.16 -7.48 37.36
CA ALA A 523 -0.54 -6.28 37.94
C ALA A 523 -0.42 -5.14 36.91
N ASN A 524 -0.07 -5.45 35.66
CA ASN A 524 0.02 -4.46 34.58
C ASN A 524 -1.35 -3.89 34.17
N LEU A 525 -2.42 -4.69 34.19
CA LEU A 525 -3.80 -4.19 34.07
C LEU A 525 -4.12 -3.19 35.18
N GLY A 526 -3.70 -3.48 36.42
CA GLY A 526 -3.84 -2.55 37.53
C GLY A 526 -3.18 -1.20 37.24
N VAL A 527 -1.97 -1.21 36.66
CA VAL A 527 -1.26 0.04 36.29
C VAL A 527 -2.04 0.82 35.23
N ALA A 528 -2.58 0.15 34.21
CA ALA A 528 -3.40 0.79 33.19
C ALA A 528 -4.67 1.43 33.79
N HIS A 529 -5.32 0.75 34.73
CA HIS A 529 -6.49 1.25 35.44
C HIS A 529 -6.15 2.46 36.33
N VAL A 530 -5.04 2.43 37.07
CA VAL A 530 -4.56 3.60 37.82
C VAL A 530 -4.34 4.78 36.88
N ASP A 531 -3.60 4.59 35.77
CA ASP A 531 -3.26 5.70 34.87
C ASP A 531 -4.48 6.32 34.17
N ARG A 532 -5.56 5.55 34.00
CA ARG A 532 -6.86 6.01 33.49
C ARG A 532 -7.77 6.63 34.56
N GLY A 533 -7.53 6.36 35.85
CA GLY A 533 -8.36 6.82 36.97
C GLY A 533 -9.37 5.79 37.52
N ASP A 534 -9.36 4.55 37.02
CA ASP A 534 -10.25 3.45 37.42
C ASP A 534 -9.73 2.75 38.70
N LEU A 535 -9.80 3.44 39.85
CA LEU A 535 -9.10 3.03 41.06
C LEU A 535 -9.64 1.76 41.73
N ASP A 536 -10.93 1.44 41.57
CA ASP A 536 -11.54 0.23 42.13
C ASP A 536 -11.04 -1.03 41.40
N GLU A 537 -11.05 -0.97 40.06
CA GLU A 537 -10.52 -2.00 39.19
C GLU A 537 -9.02 -2.21 39.43
N ALA A 538 -8.26 -1.12 39.59
CA ALA A 538 -6.84 -1.17 39.91
C ALA A 538 -6.56 -1.93 41.23
N SER A 539 -7.21 -1.55 42.33
CA SER A 539 -7.04 -2.23 43.63
C SER A 539 -7.43 -3.70 43.56
N ALA A 540 -8.48 -4.06 42.81
CA ALA A 540 -8.86 -5.46 42.60
C ALA A 540 -7.77 -6.25 41.86
N CYS A 541 -7.22 -5.69 40.77
CA CYS A 541 -6.11 -6.28 40.04
C CYS A 541 -4.87 -6.49 40.92
N TYR A 542 -4.46 -5.48 41.70
CA TYR A 542 -3.29 -5.63 42.58
C TYR A 542 -3.52 -6.65 43.70
N GLY A 543 -4.71 -6.71 44.28
CA GLY A 543 -5.07 -7.72 45.27
C GLY A 543 -4.94 -9.14 44.73
N GLU A 544 -5.43 -9.38 43.52
CA GLU A 544 -5.30 -10.66 42.83
C GLU A 544 -3.83 -11.00 42.52
N ALA A 545 -3.09 -10.06 41.92
CA ALA A 545 -1.68 -10.26 41.58
C ALA A 545 -0.81 -10.54 42.82
N LEU A 546 -1.04 -9.83 43.94
CA LEU A 546 -0.35 -10.09 45.20
C LEU A 546 -0.59 -11.51 45.72
N ALA A 547 -1.83 -12.00 45.65
CA ALA A 547 -2.17 -13.36 46.06
C ALA A 547 -1.44 -14.40 45.18
N LEU A 548 -1.36 -14.15 43.86
CA LEU A 548 -0.67 -15.02 42.92
C LEU A 548 0.85 -15.04 43.13
N PHE A 549 1.50 -13.87 43.27
CA PHE A 549 2.94 -13.79 43.53
C PHE A 549 3.33 -14.45 44.86
N ARG A 550 2.53 -14.27 45.92
CA ARG A 550 2.72 -14.97 47.21
C ARG A 550 2.60 -16.48 47.07
N ARG A 551 1.65 -16.97 46.27
CA ARG A 551 1.45 -18.40 46.04
C ARG A 551 2.67 -19.06 45.38
N ILE A 552 3.35 -18.34 44.49
CA ILE A 552 4.55 -18.84 43.79
C ILE A 552 5.87 -18.45 44.47
N GLY A 553 5.82 -17.68 45.57
CA GLY A 553 7.01 -17.24 46.29
C GLY A 553 7.85 -16.20 45.55
N ASP A 554 7.27 -15.45 44.61
CA ASP A 554 7.97 -14.39 43.88
C ASP A 554 7.93 -13.07 44.68
N GLY A 555 8.96 -12.86 45.49
CA GLY A 555 9.11 -11.66 46.30
C GLY A 555 9.34 -10.38 45.49
N HIS A 556 9.89 -10.48 44.26
CA HIS A 556 10.09 -9.32 43.39
C HIS A 556 8.75 -8.83 42.83
N GLY A 557 7.95 -9.76 42.32
CA GLY A 557 6.58 -9.50 41.87
C GLY A 557 5.69 -8.98 42.99
N GLU A 558 5.78 -9.56 44.19
CA GLU A 558 5.04 -9.08 45.37
C GLU A 558 5.41 -7.64 45.71
N THR A 559 6.71 -7.33 45.81
CA THR A 559 7.21 -5.99 46.13
C THR A 559 6.75 -4.95 45.12
N THR A 560 6.82 -5.29 43.83
CA THR A 560 6.43 -4.38 42.74
C THR A 560 4.92 -4.14 42.70
N THR A 561 4.13 -5.18 42.93
CA THR A 561 2.68 -5.06 43.01
C THR A 561 2.27 -4.25 44.24
N LEU A 562 2.97 -4.41 45.37
CA LEU A 562 2.74 -3.62 46.58
C LEU A 562 3.04 -2.13 46.37
N ALA A 563 4.12 -1.81 45.67
CA ALA A 563 4.46 -0.44 45.30
C ALA A 563 3.36 0.19 44.43
N HIS A 564 2.93 -0.51 43.38
CA HIS A 564 1.86 -0.05 42.50
C HIS A 564 0.52 0.11 43.23
N ASN A 565 0.16 -0.81 44.13
CA ASN A 565 -1.03 -0.67 44.96
C ASN A 565 -0.97 0.57 45.87
N GLY A 566 0.22 0.92 46.36
CA GLY A 566 0.42 2.16 47.12
C GLY A 566 -0.01 3.42 46.36
N TRP A 567 0.18 3.45 45.04
CA TRP A 567 -0.33 4.54 44.20
C TRP A 567 -1.86 4.56 44.12
N ALA A 568 -2.50 3.40 43.89
CA ALA A 568 -3.95 3.30 43.88
C ALA A 568 -4.56 3.76 45.22
N GLU A 569 -4.05 3.25 46.34
CA GLU A 569 -4.51 3.65 47.68
C GLU A 569 -4.32 5.14 47.96
N HIS A 570 -3.24 5.75 47.45
CA HIS A 570 -3.05 7.19 47.55
C HIS A 570 -4.18 7.95 46.85
N TYR A 571 -4.48 7.63 45.60
CA TYR A 571 -5.51 8.33 44.83
C TYR A 571 -6.93 8.06 45.34
N ARG A 572 -7.16 6.92 46.03
CA ARG A 572 -8.41 6.64 46.76
C ARG A 572 -8.55 7.43 48.07
N GLY A 573 -7.51 8.12 48.51
CA GLY A 573 -7.48 8.87 49.77
C GLY A 573 -6.97 8.08 50.99
N HIS A 574 -6.59 6.82 50.82
CA HIS A 574 -6.03 5.98 51.90
C HIS A 574 -4.52 6.20 52.07
N HIS A 575 -4.15 7.44 52.43
CA HIS A 575 -2.77 7.90 52.43
C HIS A 575 -1.84 7.16 53.42
N ASP A 576 -2.33 6.78 54.60
CA ASP A 576 -1.52 6.03 55.58
C ASP A 576 -1.16 4.63 55.08
N ASP A 577 -2.11 3.94 54.43
CA ASP A 577 -1.90 2.61 53.86
C ASP A 577 -0.95 2.67 52.67
N ALA A 578 -1.14 3.67 51.80
CA ALA A 578 -0.21 3.98 50.71
C ALA A 578 1.22 4.18 51.23
N LEU A 579 1.39 5.01 52.27
CA LEU A 579 2.71 5.32 52.82
C LEU A 579 3.40 4.09 53.42
N ARG A 580 2.66 3.22 54.11
CA ARG A 580 3.19 1.96 54.65
C ARG A 580 3.67 1.03 53.52
N ASN A 581 2.82 0.82 52.52
CA ASN A 581 3.12 -0.07 51.39
C ASN A 581 4.32 0.43 50.57
N LEU A 582 4.35 1.73 50.25
CA LEU A 582 5.46 2.33 49.50
C LEU A 582 6.79 2.28 50.28
N ARG A 583 6.78 2.53 51.60
CA ARG A 583 8.00 2.40 52.42
C ARG A 583 8.51 0.97 52.50
N GLN A 584 7.61 -0.01 52.60
CA GLN A 584 7.99 -1.42 52.58
C GLN A 584 8.63 -1.80 51.25
N ALA A 585 8.02 -1.39 50.13
CA ALA A 585 8.56 -1.66 48.80
C ALA A 585 9.90 -0.97 48.56
N HIS A 586 10.02 0.32 48.94
CA HIS A 586 11.27 1.09 48.87
C HIS A 586 12.41 0.41 49.63
N ALA A 587 12.16 -0.04 50.87
CA ALA A 587 13.17 -0.74 51.65
C ALA A 587 13.65 -2.03 50.99
N SER A 588 12.77 -2.74 50.25
CA SER A 588 13.18 -3.90 49.46
C SER A 588 14.01 -3.49 48.26
N TYR A 589 13.57 -2.51 47.46
CA TYR A 589 14.33 -2.06 46.31
C TYR A 589 15.73 -1.54 46.65
N VAL A 590 15.87 -0.84 47.78
CA VAL A 590 17.19 -0.40 48.28
C VAL A 590 18.06 -1.60 48.64
N ARG A 591 17.50 -2.61 49.32
CA ARG A 591 18.22 -3.85 49.67
C ARG A 591 18.69 -4.61 48.43
N ASP A 592 17.86 -4.64 47.40
CA ASP A 592 18.08 -5.38 46.16
C ASP A 592 18.89 -4.58 45.13
N GLY A 593 19.28 -3.34 45.45
CA GLY A 593 20.04 -2.46 44.56
C GLY A 593 19.23 -1.93 43.36
N ASN A 594 17.91 -2.03 43.38
CA ASN A 594 17.04 -1.56 42.31
C ASN A 594 16.80 -0.04 42.42
N ARG A 595 17.80 0.73 41.98
CA ARG A 595 17.83 2.20 42.09
C ARG A 595 16.65 2.87 41.40
N ARG A 596 16.26 2.41 40.20
CA ARG A 596 15.15 2.98 39.44
C ARG A 596 13.83 2.83 40.21
N ASN A 597 13.50 1.61 40.63
CA ASN A 597 12.22 1.38 41.29
C ASN A 597 12.18 2.02 42.69
N ALA A 598 13.32 2.10 43.40
CA ALA A 598 13.43 2.86 44.64
C ALA A 598 13.08 4.35 44.40
N ALA A 599 13.66 4.99 43.38
CA ALA A 599 13.37 6.39 43.04
C ALA A 599 11.90 6.61 42.63
N ILE A 600 11.32 5.74 41.79
CA ILE A 600 9.89 5.81 41.44
C ILE A 600 9.01 5.70 42.68
N THR A 601 9.38 4.83 43.62
CA THR A 601 8.64 4.65 44.89
C THR A 601 8.78 5.87 45.80
N GLU A 602 9.95 6.50 45.88
CA GLU A 602 10.17 7.75 46.61
C GLU A 602 9.32 8.90 46.07
N ARG A 603 9.16 8.99 44.75
CA ARG A 603 8.25 9.97 44.13
C ARG A 603 6.81 9.77 44.59
N GLY A 604 6.35 8.52 44.71
CA GLY A 604 5.05 8.19 45.30
C GLY A 604 4.95 8.60 46.77
N ILE A 605 5.99 8.32 47.56
CA ILE A 605 6.06 8.75 48.96
C ILE A 605 5.96 10.27 49.08
N ALA A 606 6.63 11.04 48.22
CA ALA A 606 6.57 12.49 48.21
C ALA A 606 5.14 13.02 47.95
N LEU A 607 4.41 12.42 47.00
CA LEU A 607 3.02 12.78 46.75
C LEU A 607 2.11 12.47 47.95
N VAL A 608 2.28 11.30 48.57
CA VAL A 608 1.53 10.92 49.78
C VAL A 608 1.83 11.88 50.94
N LEU A 609 3.10 12.23 51.16
CA LEU A 609 3.49 13.18 52.20
C LEU A 609 2.92 14.58 51.95
N THR A 610 2.84 15.02 50.70
CA THR A 610 2.20 16.28 50.33
C THR A 610 0.72 16.28 50.71
N ALA A 611 0.00 15.20 50.41
CA ALA A 611 -1.41 15.05 50.80
C ALA A 611 -1.62 14.98 52.32
N LEU A 612 -0.64 14.46 53.07
CA LEU A 612 -0.61 14.46 54.54
C LEU A 612 -0.15 15.80 55.16
N GLY A 613 0.06 16.85 54.37
CA GLY A 613 0.50 18.16 54.83
C GLY A 613 1.98 18.27 55.22
N ARG A 614 2.79 17.26 54.90
CA ARG A 614 4.25 17.21 55.15
C ARG A 614 5.04 17.66 53.92
N SER A 615 4.67 18.82 53.39
CA SER A 615 5.12 19.30 52.07
C SER A 615 6.62 19.60 51.98
N GLU A 616 7.25 20.12 53.04
CA GLU A 616 8.70 20.39 53.03
C GLU A 616 9.52 19.10 52.97
N GLU A 617 9.09 18.06 53.69
CA GLU A 617 9.71 16.73 53.63
C GLU A 617 9.51 16.07 52.26
N ALA A 618 8.30 16.19 51.69
CA ALA A 618 8.01 15.73 50.35
C ALA A 618 8.94 16.37 49.31
N ALA A 619 9.17 17.68 49.39
CA ALA A 619 10.06 18.40 48.49
C ALA A 619 11.53 17.96 48.64
N ALA A 620 12.00 17.70 49.86
CA ALA A 620 13.35 17.18 50.11
C ALA A 620 13.53 15.75 49.52
N ILE A 621 12.50 14.91 49.58
CA ILE A 621 12.50 13.60 48.94
C ILE A 621 12.53 13.77 47.41
N ALA A 622 11.58 14.50 46.83
CA ALA A 622 11.50 14.71 45.38
C ALA A 622 12.80 15.29 44.79
N THR A 623 13.48 16.19 45.51
CA THR A 623 14.79 16.74 45.09
C THR A 623 15.89 15.67 45.04
N ARG A 624 15.97 14.79 46.04
CA ARG A 624 16.95 13.68 46.03
C ARG A 624 16.63 12.66 44.94
N THR A 625 15.35 12.36 44.76
CA THR A 625 14.86 11.44 43.73
C THR A 625 15.17 11.96 42.32
N LEU A 626 15.04 13.26 42.07
CA LEU A 626 15.41 13.89 40.78
C LEU A 626 16.87 13.62 40.41
N ALA A 627 17.81 13.77 41.35
CA ALA A 627 19.22 13.51 41.10
C ALA A 627 19.47 12.05 40.65
N VAL A 628 18.71 11.09 41.19
CA VAL A 628 18.80 9.69 40.76
C VAL A 628 18.28 9.51 39.34
N PHE A 629 17.19 10.17 38.96
CA PHE A 629 16.68 10.10 37.58
C PHE A 629 17.64 10.75 36.57
N ASP A 630 18.27 11.87 36.92
CA ASP A 630 19.29 12.50 36.07
C ASP A 630 20.53 11.62 35.90
N GLU A 631 21.01 10.98 36.98
CA GLU A 631 22.13 10.02 36.91
C GLU A 631 21.82 8.78 36.04
N LEU A 632 20.55 8.36 36.00
CA LEU A 632 20.09 7.23 35.19
C LEU A 632 19.66 7.64 33.77
N GLY A 633 19.65 8.93 33.43
CA GLY A 633 19.16 9.42 32.13
C GLY A 633 17.66 9.17 31.91
N LEU A 634 16.86 9.18 32.97
CA LEU A 634 15.42 8.89 32.92
C LEU A 634 14.61 10.19 32.83
N ASP A 635 14.62 10.78 31.64
CA ASP A 635 14.11 12.12 31.35
C ASP A 635 12.63 12.33 31.71
N LEU A 636 11.79 11.34 31.39
CA LEU A 636 10.36 11.37 31.73
C LEU A 636 10.16 11.29 33.24
N ASP A 637 10.85 10.37 33.93
CA ASP A 637 10.75 10.24 35.37
C ASP A 637 11.25 11.50 36.10
N ALA A 638 12.29 12.17 35.57
CA ALA A 638 12.78 13.45 36.04
C ALA A 638 11.71 14.56 35.91
N ALA A 639 11.03 14.66 34.76
CA ALA A 639 9.93 15.60 34.57
C ALA A 639 8.78 15.33 35.57
N MET A 640 8.40 14.06 35.77
CA MET A 640 7.40 13.68 36.77
C MET A 640 7.82 14.06 38.19
N ALA A 641 9.10 13.88 38.54
CA ALA A 641 9.65 14.27 39.84
C ALA A 641 9.64 15.79 40.05
N LEU A 642 9.96 16.56 39.02
CA LEU A 642 9.88 18.02 39.03
C LEU A 642 8.43 18.52 39.19
N ASN A 643 7.46 17.88 38.52
CA ASN A 643 6.04 18.17 38.75
C ASN A 643 5.63 17.85 40.20
N CYS A 644 6.09 16.73 40.78
CA CYS A 644 5.85 16.41 42.19
C CYS A 644 6.52 17.40 43.15
N LEU A 645 7.71 17.91 42.80
CA LEU A 645 8.42 18.93 43.58
C LEU A 645 7.67 20.28 43.53
N GLY A 646 7.19 20.68 42.37
CA GLY A 646 6.33 21.85 42.20
C GLY A 646 5.07 21.76 43.05
N TRP A 647 4.43 20.59 43.05
CA TRP A 647 3.23 20.32 43.84
C TRP A 647 3.49 20.42 45.35
N ALA A 648 4.59 19.82 45.82
CA ALA A 648 5.00 19.91 47.20
C ALA A 648 5.23 21.37 47.62
N TRP A 649 5.96 22.15 46.82
CA TRP A 649 6.21 23.57 47.14
C TRP A 649 4.96 24.45 47.08
N TYR A 650 4.04 24.17 46.16
CA TYR A 650 2.76 24.85 46.08
C TYR A 650 1.97 24.68 47.39
N HIS A 651 1.88 23.45 47.90
CA HIS A 651 1.22 23.15 49.18
C HIS A 651 1.98 23.67 50.41
N ALA A 652 3.30 23.86 50.32
CA ALA A 652 4.08 24.53 51.35
C ALA A 652 3.91 26.07 51.34
N GLY A 653 3.15 26.63 50.39
CA GLY A 653 2.98 28.07 50.22
C GLY A 653 4.20 28.79 49.66
N ARG A 654 5.18 28.06 49.10
CA ARG A 654 6.44 28.59 48.55
C ARG A 654 6.31 28.79 47.04
N GLN A 655 5.55 29.81 46.64
CA GLN A 655 5.15 30.04 45.24
C GLN A 655 6.34 30.18 44.27
N ASP A 656 7.39 30.93 44.65
CA ASP A 656 8.61 31.07 43.83
C ASP A 656 9.28 29.72 43.51
N LEU A 657 9.37 28.85 44.52
CA LEU A 657 9.98 27.52 44.38
C LEU A 657 9.08 26.59 43.58
N ALA A 658 7.76 26.66 43.78
CA ALA A 658 6.78 25.91 43.01
C ALA A 658 6.85 26.28 41.52
N ALA A 659 6.84 27.57 41.20
CA ALA A 659 6.96 28.05 39.83
C ALA A 659 8.29 27.64 39.19
N SER A 660 9.41 27.71 39.92
CA SER A 660 10.71 27.25 39.41
C SER A 660 10.69 25.76 39.07
N ALA A 661 10.14 24.92 39.95
CA ALA A 661 10.07 23.49 39.72
C ALA A 661 9.15 23.14 38.55
N TYR A 662 7.98 23.78 38.43
CA TYR A 662 7.08 23.55 37.30
C TYR A 662 7.63 24.06 35.96
N ARG A 663 8.39 25.17 35.92
CA ARG A 663 9.08 25.59 34.69
C ARG A 663 10.10 24.55 34.25
N ALA A 664 10.93 24.08 35.18
CA ALA A 664 11.88 23.01 34.90
C ALA A 664 11.18 21.72 34.46
N ALA A 665 10.02 21.39 35.04
CA ALA A 665 9.21 20.25 34.61
C ALA A 665 8.70 20.41 33.18
N ALA A 666 8.20 21.59 32.81
CA ALA A 666 7.74 21.89 31.45
C ALA A 666 8.88 21.78 30.44
N ASP A 667 10.02 22.43 30.70
CA ASP A 667 11.21 22.37 29.83
C ASP A 667 11.68 20.93 29.63
N ARG A 668 11.71 20.13 30.71
CA ARG A 668 12.12 18.73 30.66
C ARG A 668 11.13 17.85 29.90
N ALA A 669 9.83 18.03 30.15
CA ALA A 669 8.76 17.29 29.51
C ALA A 669 8.67 17.61 28.01
N GLU A 670 8.86 18.88 27.62
CA GLU A 670 8.93 19.29 26.21
C GLU A 670 10.16 18.66 25.53
N ALA A 671 11.32 18.68 26.17
CA ALA A 671 12.55 18.08 25.64
C ALA A 671 12.44 16.56 25.41
N CYS A 672 11.72 15.84 26.28
CA CYS A 672 11.48 14.40 26.11
C CYS A 672 10.16 14.08 25.35
N GLY A 673 9.44 15.10 24.88
CA GLY A 673 8.22 14.94 24.08
C GLY A 673 6.98 14.48 24.85
N SER A 674 6.96 14.60 26.18
CA SER A 674 5.82 14.21 27.03
C SER A 674 4.77 15.32 27.14
N ARG A 675 3.83 15.34 26.18
CA ARG A 675 2.71 16.30 26.19
C ARG A 675 1.88 16.26 27.48
N TYR A 676 1.73 15.08 28.09
CA TYR A 676 0.98 14.89 29.33
C TYR A 676 1.66 15.59 30.51
N GLU A 677 2.97 15.39 30.71
CA GLU A 677 3.69 16.03 31.81
C GLU A 677 3.92 17.53 31.55
N THR A 678 4.03 17.95 30.29
CA THR A 678 4.02 19.37 29.90
C THR A 678 2.70 20.04 30.29
N ALA A 679 1.56 19.41 29.99
CA ALA A 679 0.25 19.92 30.39
C ALA A 679 0.09 20.01 31.92
N ARG A 680 0.56 18.99 32.65
CA ARG A 680 0.55 19.00 34.11
C ARG A 680 1.40 20.13 34.68
N ALA A 681 2.59 20.36 34.12
CA ALA A 681 3.48 21.45 34.52
C ALA A 681 2.85 22.83 34.30
N TYR A 682 2.26 23.07 33.12
CA TYR A 682 1.56 24.31 32.82
C TYR A 682 0.31 24.51 33.70
N THR A 683 -0.39 23.43 34.04
CA THR A 683 -1.50 23.49 35.01
C THR A 683 -1.01 23.97 36.38
N GLY A 684 0.10 23.41 36.86
CA GLY A 684 0.77 23.84 38.09
C GLY A 684 1.21 25.30 38.05
N LEU A 685 1.82 25.76 36.96
CA LEU A 685 2.20 27.17 36.77
C LEU A 685 0.98 28.10 36.82
N GLY A 686 -0.12 27.72 36.17
CA GLY A 686 -1.35 28.49 36.20
C GLY A 686 -1.94 28.58 37.62
N ASN A 687 -1.86 27.50 38.40
CA ASN A 687 -2.29 27.50 39.80
C ASN A 687 -1.43 28.41 40.68
N VAL A 688 -0.12 28.47 40.44
CA VAL A 688 0.78 29.41 41.13
C VAL A 688 0.42 30.85 40.76
N ALA A 689 0.28 31.16 39.47
CA ALA A 689 -0.09 32.50 39.01
C ALA A 689 -1.45 32.96 39.57
N ALA A 690 -2.43 32.05 39.67
CA ALA A 690 -3.72 32.31 40.29
C ALA A 690 -3.60 32.59 41.80
N ALA A 691 -2.74 31.85 42.51
CA ALA A 691 -2.47 32.08 43.94
C ALA A 691 -1.78 33.44 44.19
N GLU A 692 -0.99 33.92 43.23
CA GLU A 692 -0.34 35.24 43.25
C GLU A 692 -1.23 36.39 42.76
N GLY A 693 -2.46 36.10 42.31
CA GLY A 693 -3.44 37.09 41.87
C GLY A 693 -3.34 37.50 40.39
N SER A 694 -2.55 36.81 39.58
CA SER A 694 -2.36 37.09 38.15
C SER A 694 -3.32 36.27 37.28
N ALA A 695 -4.60 36.66 37.24
CA ALA A 695 -5.65 35.90 36.56
C ALA A 695 -5.40 35.70 35.05
N GLU A 696 -4.90 36.73 34.35
CA GLU A 696 -4.62 36.66 32.90
C GLU A 696 -3.48 35.67 32.58
N LEU A 697 -2.41 35.70 33.37
CA LEU A 697 -1.30 34.75 33.24
C LEU A 697 -1.75 33.32 33.56
N ALA A 698 -2.57 33.15 34.60
CA ALA A 698 -3.12 31.84 34.97
C ALA A 698 -3.94 31.23 33.83
N ALA A 699 -4.86 32.01 33.24
CA ALA A 699 -5.67 31.57 32.10
C ALA A 699 -4.80 31.17 30.90
N GLY A 700 -3.82 32.00 30.52
CA GLY A 700 -2.93 31.68 29.39
C GLY A 700 -2.06 30.43 29.61
N LEU A 701 -1.66 30.14 30.86
CA LEU A 701 -0.93 28.91 31.20
C LEU A 701 -1.84 27.68 31.17
N TRP A 702 -3.08 27.80 31.64
CA TRP A 702 -4.06 26.73 31.56
C TRP A 702 -4.48 26.43 30.11
N ASP A 703 -4.61 27.44 29.25
CA ASP A 703 -4.87 27.24 27.83
C ASP A 703 -3.72 26.47 27.16
N ARG A 704 -2.46 26.81 27.47
CA ARG A 704 -1.29 26.03 27.01
C ARG A 704 -1.28 24.60 27.54
N ALA A 705 -1.78 24.37 28.75
CA ALA A 705 -1.93 23.02 29.28
C ALA A 705 -2.93 22.22 28.44
N ASP A 706 -4.09 22.81 28.13
CA ASP A 706 -5.14 22.16 27.34
C ASP A 706 -4.74 21.96 25.88
N GLU A 707 -3.93 22.85 25.30
CA GLU A 707 -3.30 22.67 23.97
C GLU A 707 -2.36 21.45 23.95
N ASN A 708 -1.63 21.21 25.04
CA ASN A 708 -0.73 20.07 25.17
C ASN A 708 -1.49 18.76 25.44
N HIS A 709 -2.39 18.74 26.41
CA HIS A 709 -3.21 17.59 26.72
C HIS A 709 -4.51 18.03 27.39
N PRO A 710 -5.64 18.02 26.67
CA PRO A 710 -6.91 18.43 27.24
C PRO A 710 -7.42 17.38 28.25
N GLY A 711 -8.05 17.84 29.33
CA GLY A 711 -8.79 16.95 30.24
C GLY A 711 -7.90 16.09 31.14
N LEU A 712 -6.86 16.69 31.74
CA LEU A 712 -6.13 16.03 32.83
C LEU A 712 -7.10 15.57 33.93
N ASP A 713 -7.01 14.30 34.29
CA ASP A 713 -7.89 13.69 35.26
C ASP A 713 -7.67 14.28 36.67
N GLN A 714 -8.74 14.76 37.31
CA GLN A 714 -8.67 15.43 38.63
C GLN A 714 -8.47 14.46 39.81
N VAL A 715 -8.74 13.17 39.61
CA VAL A 715 -8.43 12.12 40.58
C VAL A 715 -6.93 11.88 40.60
N MET A 716 -6.32 11.78 39.40
CA MET A 716 -4.92 11.41 39.23
C MET A 716 -3.95 12.60 39.31
N VAL A 717 -4.39 13.79 38.92
CA VAL A 717 -3.56 14.99 38.86
C VAL A 717 -4.06 16.02 39.86
N GLY A 718 -3.33 16.16 40.97
CA GLY A 718 -3.64 17.13 42.03
C GLY A 718 -3.71 18.56 41.51
N GLU A 719 -2.82 18.92 40.58
CA GLU A 719 -2.81 20.23 39.92
C GLU A 719 -4.14 20.53 39.20
N ALA A 720 -4.71 19.53 38.51
CA ALA A 720 -5.98 19.68 37.80
C ALA A 720 -7.16 19.86 38.78
N ARG A 721 -7.09 19.25 39.97
CA ARG A 721 -8.11 19.40 41.01
C ARG A 721 -8.18 20.82 41.61
N VAL A 722 -7.04 21.51 41.65
CA VAL A 722 -6.93 22.86 42.27
C VAL A 722 -7.03 23.98 41.22
N ARG A 723 -7.00 23.65 39.92
CA ARG A 723 -7.31 24.59 38.84
C ARG A 723 -8.69 25.22 39.08
N ARG A 724 -8.71 26.54 39.26
CA ARG A 724 -9.95 27.30 39.44
C ARG A 724 -10.62 27.50 38.09
N ALA A 725 -11.96 27.39 38.06
CA ALA A 725 -12.78 27.61 36.87
C ALA A 725 -12.73 29.06 36.40
#